data_AF-A0A177XWN4-F1
#
_entry.id   AF-A0A177XWN4-F1
#
_cell.length_a   1.000
_cell.length_b   1.000
_cell.length_c   1.000
_cell.angle_alpha   90.00
_cell.angle_beta   90.00
_cell.angle_gamma   90.00
#
_symmetry.space_group_name_H-M   'P 1'
#
loop_
_entity.id
_entity.type
_entity.pdbx_description
1 polymer ?
#
loop_
_entity_poly.entity_id
_entity_poly.type
_entity_poly.pdbx_seq_one_letter_code
_entity_poly.pdbx_strand_id
1 'polypeptide(L)'
;MKATYYFSILTFVLSISTQALAIPIPDDLDSELSKLISQHKLTGDPNTGLDIPDIKSDEVKLGKLLFFSKALSGNKDVACASCHHPYLGGGDGLSLPVGTLAEQPDLLGPGRRTSTGQFYVPRNAPTVFNAGLYKRSLFRDARVEFVDWLNPSLGISTPDVAYGEADPNAGDTLLSAQARFPSITESEMRGFDFMVGESNQAVRTHLAARIGDYDNGQGELFNNQWLELFTAAYGQTGDPRELVTFANISKALSSYQQSMNFTENPWKRYVKGDKSALTTSQKRGAYLYLFMPPPPSDGGNEPEFLPTQCIGCHNTDNFAQTKDSNYHRLAFPQIGPGTGQSGTETSDLGRMHRNDSESDIYSFRSGTLLNIEVTGPFGHAGNYDTLEEVIEHYDDYHSILDQYIDNQGWCLQPQFKDLENCQSLFPDTRHHTDEAAKIIDDEISDGAPVLQKLNLTQQSKDDLVNFLKALTDPCVKQADCLKQWIPQPEELDPDGLQLRAVNYQGVPLYLPKKCREGDTIQSGGELKQDQGECISGISQHFYFDVEKDSTTVYVSTRDGQGEIKLYYHSQDWASPANAFAQSTGKGTEQVLVITANKGRHYVSVIAQQAYQGVSIAMGSHSAQKEYTEEPTPIVDQCLSQPESSVQELKSASPVCIGGDYAYFWVQIPKANSKLELRTQHGEGNTDLFVAPYWPTPNQFAFSSSNEGNQKYLRIDSPPVGWYFILAKGHGNTRGVTIQADISTIN
;
A
#
# COMPACT_ATOMS: atom_id res chain seq x y z
N MET A 1 -36.26 89.98 -12.50
CA MET A 1 -35.07 89.27 -13.01
C MET A 1 -33.98 89.27 -11.95
N LYS A 2 -33.74 88.15 -11.28
CA LYS A 2 -32.47 87.75 -10.67
C LYS A 2 -32.59 86.27 -10.30
N ALA A 3 -31.77 85.45 -10.94
CA ALA A 3 -31.64 84.02 -10.75
C ALA A 3 -30.17 83.73 -10.44
N THR A 4 -29.87 82.88 -9.45
CA THR A 4 -28.60 82.12 -9.29
C THR A 4 -28.76 81.16 -8.11
N TYR A 5 -29.02 79.87 -8.35
CA TYR A 5 -28.11 78.71 -8.54
C TYR A 5 -27.49 78.14 -7.25
N TYR A 6 -28.01 76.97 -6.83
CA TYR A 6 -27.39 76.03 -5.88
C TYR A 6 -26.49 75.06 -6.66
N PHE A 7 -25.27 74.83 -6.16
CA PHE A 7 -24.34 73.79 -6.64
C PHE A 7 -24.46 72.57 -5.71
N SER A 8 -24.81 71.41 -6.25
CA SER A 8 -24.68 70.11 -5.58
C SER A 8 -23.38 69.45 -6.04
N ILE A 9 -22.49 69.13 -5.10
CA ILE A 9 -21.29 68.31 -5.33
C ILE A 9 -21.71 66.85 -5.22
N LEU A 10 -21.59 66.11 -6.33
CA LEU A 10 -21.82 64.67 -6.39
C LEU A 10 -20.44 63.98 -6.31
N THR A 11 -20.13 63.36 -5.17
CA THR A 11 -18.89 62.59 -4.98
C THR A 11 -19.07 61.21 -5.61
N PHE A 12 -18.44 60.97 -6.75
CA PHE A 12 -18.43 59.67 -7.42
C PHE A 12 -17.33 58.80 -6.77
N VAL A 13 -17.72 57.84 -5.92
CA VAL A 13 -16.81 56.80 -5.43
C VAL A 13 -16.66 55.78 -6.57
N LEU A 14 -15.57 55.87 -7.31
CA LEU A 14 -15.15 54.83 -8.25
C LEU A 14 -14.68 53.62 -7.44
N SER A 15 -15.56 52.63 -7.31
CA SER A 15 -15.19 51.28 -6.90
C SER A 15 -14.32 50.67 -8.01
N ILE A 16 -13.00 50.79 -7.90
CA ILE A 16 -12.09 50.02 -8.74
C ILE A 16 -12.16 48.58 -8.22
N SER A 17 -12.94 47.74 -8.89
CA SER A 17 -12.84 46.30 -8.74
C SER A 17 -11.48 45.87 -9.28
N THR A 18 -10.51 45.64 -8.39
CA THR A 18 -9.27 44.94 -8.75
C THR A 18 -9.63 43.52 -9.14
N GLN A 19 -9.88 43.29 -10.44
CA GLN A 19 -9.90 41.94 -10.98
C GLN A 19 -8.49 41.38 -10.80
N ALA A 20 -8.33 40.34 -9.98
CA ALA A 20 -7.10 39.58 -9.92
C ALA A 20 -6.79 39.06 -11.32
N LEU A 21 -5.73 39.58 -11.94
CA LEU A 21 -5.29 39.13 -13.25
C LEU A 21 -4.64 37.76 -13.09
N ALA A 22 -5.07 36.77 -13.88
CA ALA A 22 -4.46 35.46 -13.89
C ALA A 22 -2.96 35.55 -14.20
N ILE A 23 -2.15 34.67 -13.60
CA ILE A 23 -0.69 34.63 -13.81
C ILE A 23 -0.41 34.46 -15.31
N PRO A 24 0.34 35.38 -15.95
CA PRO A 24 0.60 35.30 -17.38
C PRO A 24 1.50 34.09 -17.68
N ILE A 25 1.02 33.22 -18.58
CA ILE A 25 1.78 32.09 -19.10
C ILE A 25 2.58 32.55 -20.32
N PRO A 26 3.91 32.33 -20.38
CA PRO A 26 4.72 32.73 -21.51
C PRO A 26 4.46 31.86 -22.75
N ASP A 27 4.63 32.46 -23.93
CA ASP A 27 4.50 31.73 -25.21
C ASP A 27 5.60 30.66 -25.38
N ASP A 28 6.83 30.97 -24.98
CA ASP A 28 7.99 30.06 -25.01
C ASP A 28 8.27 29.46 -23.62
N LEU A 29 7.50 28.44 -23.28
CA LEU A 29 7.62 27.72 -22.02
C LEU A 29 9.00 27.06 -21.84
N ASP A 30 9.63 26.58 -22.91
CA ASP A 30 10.90 25.85 -22.79
C ASP A 30 12.06 26.77 -22.43
N SER A 31 12.08 27.98 -23.01
CA SER A 31 13.04 29.03 -22.67
C SER A 31 12.86 29.49 -21.23
N GLU A 32 11.64 29.84 -20.81
CA GLU A 32 11.38 30.35 -19.45
C GLU A 32 11.59 29.28 -18.38
N LEU A 33 11.16 28.03 -18.60
CA LEU A 33 11.45 26.93 -17.68
C LEU A 33 12.95 26.68 -17.54
N SER A 34 13.73 26.80 -18.61
CA SER A 34 15.18 26.61 -18.53
C SER A 34 15.85 27.67 -17.66
N LYS A 35 15.34 28.92 -17.66
CA LYS A 35 15.79 29.98 -16.75
C LYS A 35 15.42 29.66 -15.30
N LEU A 36 14.15 29.29 -15.04
CA LEU A 36 13.67 28.97 -13.70
C LEU A 36 14.39 27.74 -13.09
N ILE A 37 14.59 26.69 -13.87
CA ILE A 37 15.37 25.50 -13.47
C ILE A 37 16.79 25.92 -13.04
N SER A 38 17.45 26.77 -13.84
CA SER A 38 18.79 27.26 -13.54
C SER A 38 18.81 28.16 -12.29
N GLN A 39 17.82 29.05 -12.16
CA GLN A 39 17.64 29.95 -11.02
C GLN A 39 17.45 29.17 -9.71
N HIS A 40 16.64 28.11 -9.75
CA HIS A 40 16.39 27.24 -8.59
C HIS A 40 17.44 26.15 -8.40
N LYS A 41 18.44 26.06 -9.30
CA LYS A 41 19.54 25.07 -9.27
C LYS A 41 19.05 23.61 -9.30
N LEU A 42 17.95 23.35 -9.98
CA LEU A 42 17.41 22.00 -10.13
C LEU A 42 18.25 21.22 -11.15
N THR A 43 18.72 20.03 -10.78
CA THR A 43 19.54 19.17 -11.65
C THR A 43 18.75 18.05 -12.30
N GLY A 44 17.52 17.83 -11.82
CA GLY A 44 16.66 16.71 -12.17
C GLY A 44 17.10 15.38 -11.54
N ASP A 45 18.13 15.38 -10.69
CA ASP A 45 18.66 14.15 -10.09
C ASP A 45 18.67 14.19 -8.55
N PRO A 46 17.63 13.66 -7.91
CA PRO A 46 17.55 13.65 -6.45
C PRO A 46 18.52 12.69 -5.77
N ASN A 47 19.18 11.81 -6.53
CA ASN A 47 20.04 10.76 -5.98
C ASN A 47 21.47 11.22 -5.71
N THR A 48 21.79 12.49 -6.00
CA THR A 48 23.14 13.02 -5.89
C THR A 48 23.71 12.80 -4.48
N GLY A 49 24.78 12.01 -4.40
CA GLY A 49 25.49 11.68 -3.16
C GLY A 49 24.85 10.59 -2.30
N LEU A 50 23.91 9.82 -2.83
CA LEU A 50 23.29 8.68 -2.15
C LEU A 50 23.86 7.37 -2.67
N ASP A 51 24.11 6.43 -1.76
CA ASP A 51 24.38 5.03 -2.09
C ASP A 51 23.06 4.25 -1.98
N ILE A 52 22.55 3.77 -3.11
CA ILE A 52 21.24 3.09 -3.15
C ILE A 52 21.50 1.59 -3.06
N PRO A 53 20.97 0.89 -2.03
CA PRO A 53 21.15 -0.54 -1.90
C PRO A 53 20.60 -1.31 -3.10
N ASP A 54 21.37 -2.28 -3.59
CA ASP A 54 20.90 -3.19 -4.64
C ASP A 54 19.79 -4.10 -4.07
N ILE A 55 18.62 -4.07 -4.71
CA ILE A 55 17.46 -4.92 -4.42
C ILE A 55 17.79 -6.43 -4.42
N LYS A 56 18.89 -6.83 -5.08
CA LYS A 56 19.36 -8.22 -5.13
C LYS A 56 20.34 -8.60 -4.02
N SER A 57 20.79 -7.65 -3.20
CA SER A 57 21.68 -7.92 -2.06
C SER A 57 20.96 -8.72 -0.98
N ASP A 58 21.71 -9.53 -0.22
CA ASP A 58 21.11 -10.39 0.81
C ASP A 58 20.54 -9.59 1.98
N GLU A 59 21.13 -8.44 2.32
CA GLU A 59 20.58 -7.51 3.32
C GLU A 59 19.22 -6.95 2.89
N VAL A 60 19.06 -6.57 1.62
CA VAL A 60 17.78 -6.08 1.10
C VAL A 60 16.75 -7.20 0.98
N LYS A 61 17.15 -8.41 0.58
CA LYS A 61 16.23 -9.58 0.60
C LYS A 61 15.73 -9.88 2.01
N LEU A 62 16.63 -9.87 3.00
CA LEU A 62 16.28 -10.03 4.41
C LEU A 62 15.29 -8.92 4.83
N GLY A 63 15.59 -7.67 4.49
CA GLY A 63 14.71 -6.53 4.76
C GLY A 63 13.33 -6.66 4.12
N LYS A 64 13.27 -7.14 2.86
CA LYS A 64 12.02 -7.42 2.14
C LYS A 64 11.18 -8.46 2.89
N LEU A 65 11.77 -9.59 3.29
CA LEU A 65 11.04 -10.63 4.01
C LEU A 65 10.57 -10.14 5.38
N LEU A 66 11.40 -9.42 6.13
CA LEU A 66 11.03 -8.82 7.42
C LEU A 66 9.89 -7.81 7.27
N PHE A 67 9.92 -6.97 6.23
CA PHE A 67 8.90 -5.95 5.98
C PHE A 67 7.50 -6.54 5.73
N PHE A 68 7.45 -7.77 5.20
CA PHE A 68 6.21 -8.50 4.96
C PHE A 68 5.88 -9.52 6.05
N SER A 69 6.74 -9.81 7.02
CA SER A 69 6.42 -10.74 8.12
C SER A 69 5.64 -10.04 9.22
N LYS A 70 4.58 -10.69 9.70
CA LYS A 70 3.83 -10.25 10.88
C LYS A 70 4.55 -10.59 12.19
N ALA A 71 5.65 -11.36 12.17
CA ALA A 71 6.38 -11.76 13.37
C ALA A 71 6.95 -10.60 14.19
N LEU A 72 7.16 -9.43 13.54
CA LEU A 72 7.59 -8.19 14.18
C LEU A 72 6.47 -7.42 14.90
N SER A 73 5.22 -7.89 14.80
CA SER A 73 4.08 -7.40 15.57
C SER A 73 3.91 -8.22 16.84
N GLY A 74 3.46 -7.59 17.94
CA GLY A 74 3.29 -8.30 19.21
C GLY A 74 2.30 -9.45 19.10
N ASN A 75 1.17 -9.20 18.42
CA ASN A 75 0.08 -10.16 18.21
C ASN A 75 0.24 -11.03 16.94
N LYS A 76 1.31 -10.86 16.16
CA LYS A 76 1.56 -11.58 14.90
C LYS A 76 0.48 -11.38 13.83
N ASP A 77 -0.16 -10.21 13.82
CA ASP A 77 -1.31 -9.84 12.99
C ASP A 77 -1.03 -8.69 12.00
N VAL A 78 0.10 -7.99 12.11
CA VAL A 78 0.43 -6.81 11.30
C VAL A 78 1.87 -6.86 10.81
N ALA A 79 2.11 -6.60 9.53
CA ALA A 79 3.45 -6.40 8.98
C ALA A 79 3.67 -4.93 8.62
N CYS A 80 4.91 -4.51 8.34
CA CYS A 80 5.15 -3.15 7.83
C CYS A 80 4.38 -2.92 6.52
N ALA A 81 4.34 -3.94 5.65
CA ALA A 81 3.58 -3.93 4.40
C ALA A 81 2.06 -3.85 4.59
N SER A 82 1.52 -4.06 5.79
CA SER A 82 0.07 -3.90 6.04
C SER A 82 -0.39 -2.46 5.85
N CYS A 83 0.49 -1.47 6.09
CA CYS A 83 0.19 -0.05 5.92
C CYS A 83 1.08 0.64 4.86
N HIS A 84 2.02 -0.08 4.25
CA HIS A 84 3.02 0.47 3.32
C HIS A 84 3.23 -0.43 2.09
N HIS A 85 2.14 -1.00 1.56
CA HIS A 85 2.23 -1.96 0.47
C HIS A 85 2.63 -1.27 -0.86
N PRO A 86 3.59 -1.78 -1.64
CA PRO A 86 4.00 -1.15 -2.91
C PRO A 86 2.84 -0.96 -3.90
N TYR A 87 1.90 -1.91 -3.99
CA TYR A 87 0.70 -1.77 -4.84
C TYR A 87 -0.32 -0.71 -4.40
N LEU A 88 -0.15 -0.14 -3.20
CA LEU A 88 -0.94 1.00 -2.70
C LEU A 88 -0.08 2.28 -2.67
N GLY A 89 0.92 2.36 -3.56
CA GLY A 89 1.84 3.50 -3.63
C GLY A 89 2.84 3.57 -2.47
N GLY A 90 3.10 2.45 -1.78
CA GLY A 90 3.96 2.43 -0.59
C GLY A 90 3.30 3.01 0.66
N GLY A 91 2.00 3.31 0.62
CA GLY A 91 1.15 3.65 1.77
C GLY A 91 0.05 2.61 1.98
N ASP A 92 -1.02 3.00 2.68
CA ASP A 92 -2.15 2.12 3.04
C ASP A 92 -3.37 2.30 2.12
N GLY A 93 -3.42 3.38 1.32
CA GLY A 93 -4.62 3.72 0.53
C GLY A 93 -5.85 4.03 1.40
N LEU A 94 -5.65 4.30 2.69
CA LEU A 94 -6.65 4.66 3.70
C LEU A 94 -6.31 6.04 4.29
N SER A 95 -7.33 6.75 4.74
CA SER A 95 -7.16 8.02 5.44
C SER A 95 -6.49 7.79 6.81
N LEU A 96 -7.07 6.88 7.60
CA LEU A 96 -6.57 6.48 8.91
C LEU A 96 -6.18 5.00 8.89
N PRO A 97 -4.89 4.64 9.02
CA PRO A 97 -4.44 3.27 8.92
C PRO A 97 -5.05 2.33 9.96
N VAL A 98 -5.15 1.05 9.61
CA VAL A 98 -5.59 -0.01 10.52
C VAL A 98 -4.38 -0.91 10.83
N GLY A 99 -3.75 -0.64 11.99
CA GLY A 99 -2.69 -1.46 12.56
C GLY A 99 -3.25 -2.74 13.21
N THR A 100 -2.96 -2.93 14.49
CA THR A 100 -3.45 -4.10 15.26
C THR A 100 -4.98 -4.11 15.36
N LEU A 101 -5.52 -5.25 15.78
CA LEU A 101 -6.97 -5.48 15.89
C LEU A 101 -7.70 -5.49 14.53
N ALA A 102 -6.99 -5.65 13.41
CA ALA A 102 -7.64 -5.82 12.10
C ALA A 102 -8.58 -7.03 12.12
N GLU A 103 -9.81 -6.87 11.64
CA GLU A 103 -10.77 -7.98 11.51
C GLU A 103 -10.23 -9.07 10.56
N GLN A 104 -9.56 -8.64 9.49
CA GLN A 104 -8.89 -9.50 8.51
C GLN A 104 -7.45 -9.00 8.31
N PRO A 105 -6.44 -9.62 8.94
CA PRO A 105 -5.04 -9.20 8.88
C PRO A 105 -4.47 -8.96 7.47
N ASP A 106 -4.89 -9.77 6.50
CA ASP A 106 -4.40 -9.74 5.12
C ASP A 106 -5.18 -8.81 4.19
N LEU A 107 -6.35 -8.32 4.58
CA LEU A 107 -7.14 -7.39 3.77
C LEU A 107 -6.53 -5.98 3.87
N LEU A 108 -6.08 -5.41 2.76
CA LEU A 108 -5.46 -4.08 2.70
C LEU A 108 -6.33 -3.06 1.95
N GLY A 109 -6.14 -1.77 2.26
CA GLY A 109 -6.85 -0.68 1.60
C GLY A 109 -8.34 -0.60 1.96
N PRO A 110 -9.18 0.01 1.10
CA PRO A 110 -10.61 0.19 1.36
C PRO A 110 -11.30 -1.14 1.74
N GLY A 111 -12.08 -1.10 2.83
CA GLY A 111 -12.71 -2.28 3.42
C GLY A 111 -11.99 -2.82 4.66
N ARG A 112 -10.72 -2.48 4.89
CA ARG A 112 -9.97 -2.86 6.11
C ARG A 112 -10.54 -2.12 7.32
N ARG A 113 -10.85 -2.87 8.39
CA ARG A 113 -11.49 -2.36 9.61
C ARG A 113 -10.88 -3.02 10.84
N THR A 114 -10.95 -2.32 11.98
CA THR A 114 -10.66 -2.91 13.28
C THR A 114 -11.87 -3.75 13.74
N SER A 115 -11.61 -4.80 14.51
CA SER A 115 -12.64 -5.62 15.16
C SER A 115 -13.46 -4.84 16.20
N THR A 116 -12.97 -3.68 16.65
CA THR A 116 -13.66 -2.78 17.59
C THR A 116 -14.49 -1.70 16.87
N GLY A 117 -14.31 -1.53 15.55
CA GLY A 117 -14.90 -0.43 14.77
C GLY A 117 -14.30 0.95 15.07
N GLN A 118 -13.23 1.05 15.86
CA GLN A 118 -12.56 2.30 16.22
C GLN A 118 -11.35 2.58 15.33
N PHE A 119 -10.95 3.85 15.23
CA PHE A 119 -9.72 4.30 14.55
C PHE A 119 -8.67 4.70 15.59
N TYR A 120 -7.53 4.00 15.61
CA TYR A 120 -6.49 4.21 16.63
C TYR A 120 -5.21 4.88 16.11
N VAL A 121 -4.95 4.81 14.80
CA VAL A 121 -3.77 5.45 14.20
C VAL A 121 -4.15 6.88 13.80
N PRO A 122 -3.43 7.91 14.28
CA PRO A 122 -3.89 9.29 14.17
C PRO A 122 -3.58 9.97 12.84
N ARG A 123 -2.72 9.37 12.02
CA ARG A 123 -2.22 9.98 10.79
C ARG A 123 -2.19 8.98 9.66
N ASN A 124 -2.40 9.47 8.45
CA ASN A 124 -2.21 8.73 7.22
C ASN A 124 -0.77 8.17 7.13
N ALA A 125 -0.65 6.92 6.69
CA ALA A 125 0.62 6.27 6.43
C ALA A 125 1.28 6.86 5.18
N PRO A 126 2.42 7.58 5.30
CA PRO A 126 3.09 8.14 4.14
C PRO A 126 3.69 7.04 3.25
N THR A 127 3.94 7.37 1.99
CA THR A 127 4.66 6.46 1.09
C THR A 127 6.07 6.13 1.59
N VAL A 128 6.48 4.86 1.47
CA VAL A 128 7.88 4.44 1.62
C VAL A 128 8.71 4.65 0.35
N PHE A 129 8.08 4.94 -0.79
CA PHE A 129 8.79 5.23 -2.03
C PHE A 129 9.67 6.47 -1.83
N ASN A 130 10.94 6.33 -2.23
CA ASN A 130 11.93 7.39 -2.12
C ASN A 130 12.17 7.92 -0.70
N ALA A 131 11.76 7.19 0.35
CA ALA A 131 11.97 7.63 1.73
C ALA A 131 13.46 7.75 2.10
N GLY A 132 14.34 7.03 1.38
CA GLY A 132 15.80 7.17 1.50
C GLY A 132 16.35 8.54 1.04
N LEU A 133 15.54 9.36 0.37
CA LEU A 133 15.97 10.69 -0.10
C LEU A 133 15.87 11.78 0.98
N TYR A 134 15.23 11.52 2.13
CA TYR A 134 15.10 12.51 3.19
C TYR A 134 16.43 12.72 3.93
N LYS A 135 16.84 13.98 4.07
CA LYS A 135 18.14 14.38 4.65
C LYS A 135 18.04 15.08 6.00
N ARG A 136 16.82 15.28 6.51
CA ARG A 136 16.56 16.06 7.74
C ARG A 136 15.84 15.23 8.80
N SER A 137 14.65 14.75 8.45
CA SER A 137 13.75 14.10 9.39
C SER A 137 12.74 13.17 8.70
N LEU A 138 12.16 12.26 9.49
CA LEU A 138 11.09 11.33 9.13
C LEU A 138 9.91 11.45 10.11
N PHE A 139 8.82 10.74 9.81
CA PHE A 139 7.46 10.99 10.33
C PHE A 139 6.89 12.35 9.92
N ARG A 140 5.59 12.56 10.15
CA ARG A 140 4.90 13.82 9.83
C ARG A 140 5.26 14.94 10.82
N ASP A 141 5.53 14.61 12.08
CA ASP A 141 5.94 15.52 13.16
C ASP A 141 7.47 15.71 13.29
N ALA A 142 8.24 15.06 12.42
CA ALA A 142 9.70 15.07 12.45
C ALA A 142 10.31 14.52 13.76
N ARG A 143 9.62 13.59 14.45
CA ARG A 143 10.12 13.03 15.71
C ARG A 143 11.41 12.21 15.60
N VAL A 144 11.75 11.78 14.39
CA VAL A 144 13.06 11.20 14.06
C VAL A 144 13.80 12.18 13.15
N GLU A 145 14.88 12.79 13.65
CA GLU A 145 15.61 13.82 12.92
C GLU A 145 17.10 13.85 13.27
N PHE A 146 17.95 14.28 12.35
CA PHE A 146 19.34 14.56 12.68
C PHE A 146 19.41 15.69 13.72
N VAL A 147 20.25 15.51 14.75
CA VAL A 147 20.51 16.57 15.75
C VAL A 147 20.97 17.85 15.06
N ASP A 148 21.83 17.69 14.05
CA ASP A 148 22.15 18.72 13.07
C ASP A 148 22.21 18.10 11.68
N TRP A 149 21.25 18.45 10.83
CA TRP A 149 21.17 17.92 9.46
C TRP A 149 22.31 18.40 8.54
N LEU A 150 23.03 19.48 8.91
CA LEU A 150 24.25 19.91 8.22
C LEU A 150 25.48 19.12 8.68
N ASN A 151 25.41 18.53 9.88
CA ASN A 151 26.45 17.68 10.45
C ASN A 151 25.88 16.32 10.91
N PRO A 152 25.44 15.44 9.98
CA PRO A 152 24.79 14.16 10.31
C PRO A 152 25.59 13.26 11.28
N SER A 153 26.91 13.43 11.35
CA SER A 153 27.79 12.71 12.29
C SER A 153 27.51 13.00 13.77
N LEU A 154 26.76 14.06 14.09
CA LEU A 154 26.31 14.34 15.46
C LEU A 154 25.20 13.40 15.93
N GLY A 155 24.65 12.58 15.04
CA GLY A 155 23.66 11.56 15.37
C GLY A 155 22.22 11.99 15.13
N ILE A 156 21.30 11.09 15.46
CA ILE A 156 19.86 11.21 15.21
C ILE A 156 19.14 11.27 16.55
N SER A 157 18.28 12.26 16.72
CA SER A 157 17.33 12.38 17.82
C SER A 157 16.09 11.55 17.50
N THR A 158 15.62 10.79 18.50
CA THR A 158 14.41 9.94 18.40
C THR A 158 13.54 10.12 19.66
N PRO A 159 12.29 9.62 19.68
CA PRO A 159 11.46 9.62 20.88
C PRO A 159 11.98 8.81 22.08
N ASP A 160 13.01 7.98 21.92
CA ASP A 160 13.57 7.20 23.05
C ASP A 160 14.54 8.03 23.93
N VAL A 161 14.87 9.26 23.51
CA VAL A 161 15.75 10.20 24.23
C VAL A 161 15.14 11.61 24.29
N ALA A 162 15.68 12.47 25.15
CA ALA A 162 15.24 13.86 25.23
C ALA A 162 15.43 14.60 23.90
N TYR A 163 14.62 15.64 23.65
CA TYR A 163 14.74 16.43 22.42
C TYR A 163 16.13 17.05 22.27
N GLY A 164 16.74 16.90 21.09
CA GLY A 164 18.06 17.43 20.76
C GLY A 164 19.24 16.55 21.18
N GLU A 165 18.99 15.41 21.83
CA GLU A 165 20.02 14.44 22.16
C GLU A 165 20.16 13.39 21.05
N ALA A 166 21.40 12.91 20.83
CA ALA A 166 21.64 11.80 19.91
C ALA A 166 21.28 10.47 20.58
N ASP A 167 20.38 9.71 19.97
CA ASP A 167 20.03 8.36 20.40
C ASP A 167 21.13 7.38 19.96
N PRO A 168 21.84 6.72 20.89
CA PRO A 168 22.90 5.78 20.55
C PRO A 168 22.43 4.54 19.79
N ASN A 169 21.11 4.26 19.81
CA ASN A 169 20.51 3.11 19.14
C ASN A 169 19.83 3.47 17.81
N ALA A 170 19.93 4.72 17.34
CA ALA A 170 19.28 5.16 16.10
C ALA A 170 19.81 4.45 14.84
N GLY A 171 21.04 3.95 14.87
CA GLY A 171 21.75 3.46 13.69
C GLY A 171 22.21 4.62 12.79
N ASP A 172 22.65 4.29 11.58
CA ASP A 172 23.36 5.24 10.71
C ASP A 172 22.46 6.06 9.77
N THR A 173 21.17 5.70 9.68
CA THR A 173 20.23 6.31 8.74
C THR A 173 18.92 6.68 9.43
N LEU A 174 18.25 7.74 8.95
CA LEU A 174 16.92 8.12 9.44
C LEU A 174 15.93 6.95 9.33
N LEU A 175 16.01 6.15 8.25
CA LEU A 175 15.14 4.98 8.06
C LEU A 175 15.42 3.85 9.06
N SER A 176 16.69 3.63 9.43
CA SER A 176 17.01 2.67 10.50
C SER A 176 16.45 3.13 11.84
N ALA A 177 16.54 4.43 12.14
CA ALA A 177 15.97 4.99 13.35
C ALA A 177 14.44 4.90 13.35
N GLN A 178 13.80 5.25 12.24
CA GLN A 178 12.34 5.23 12.07
C GLN A 178 11.76 3.82 12.19
N ALA A 179 12.42 2.80 11.63
CA ALA A 179 11.96 1.41 11.64
C ALA A 179 11.81 0.81 13.06
N ARG A 180 12.34 1.48 14.09
CA ARG A 180 12.28 1.03 15.49
C ARG A 180 10.98 1.37 16.24
N PHE A 181 10.11 2.18 15.66
CA PHE A 181 8.93 2.71 16.34
C PHE A 181 7.63 1.95 16.07
N PRO A 182 7.32 1.52 14.82
CA PRO A 182 6.04 0.85 14.57
C PRO A 182 5.81 -0.42 15.41
N SER A 183 6.88 -1.19 15.63
CA SER A 183 6.87 -2.42 16.43
C SER A 183 6.60 -2.21 17.92
N ILE A 184 6.72 -0.98 18.44
CA ILE A 184 6.47 -0.65 19.86
C ILE A 184 5.23 0.21 20.06
N THR A 185 4.64 0.75 18.99
CA THR A 185 3.39 1.52 19.06
C THR A 185 2.20 0.57 19.13
N GLU A 186 1.36 0.73 20.17
CA GLU A 186 0.22 -0.16 20.47
C GLU A 186 -0.81 -0.21 19.33
N SER A 187 -1.19 0.95 18.81
CA SER A 187 -2.15 1.09 17.70
C SER A 187 -1.60 0.69 16.33
N GLU A 188 -0.27 0.52 16.20
CA GLU A 188 0.38 0.14 14.94
C GLU A 188 0.69 -1.36 14.93
N MET A 189 1.82 -1.83 15.48
CA MET A 189 2.21 -3.24 15.41
C MET A 189 2.35 -3.93 16.77
N ARG A 190 2.53 -3.21 17.89
CA ARG A 190 2.73 -3.86 19.20
C ARG A 190 1.46 -4.57 19.67
N GLY A 191 0.31 -3.92 19.55
CA GLY A 191 -0.94 -4.37 20.16
C GLY A 191 -1.06 -3.94 21.62
N PHE A 192 -2.30 -3.84 22.10
CA PHE A 192 -2.62 -3.27 23.41
C PHE A 192 -2.37 -4.22 24.59
N ASP A 193 -2.26 -5.53 24.34
CA ASP A 193 -2.07 -6.56 25.38
C ASP A 193 -0.64 -7.11 25.44
N PHE A 194 0.18 -6.81 24.43
CA PHE A 194 1.52 -7.37 24.32
C PHE A 194 2.53 -6.60 25.16
N MET A 195 3.11 -7.27 26.17
CA MET A 195 4.13 -6.71 27.06
C MET A 195 3.71 -5.38 27.67
N VAL A 196 2.47 -5.29 28.18
CA VAL A 196 1.94 -4.07 28.82
C VAL A 196 2.81 -3.65 30.01
N GLY A 197 3.17 -2.36 30.06
CA GLY A 197 4.02 -1.80 31.12
C GLY A 197 5.53 -2.04 30.94
N GLU A 198 5.94 -2.83 29.94
CA GLU A 198 7.36 -3.02 29.61
C GLU A 198 7.94 -1.82 28.85
N SER A 199 9.25 -1.64 28.94
CA SER A 199 9.94 -0.59 28.19
C SER A 199 9.99 -0.88 26.68
N ASN A 200 10.07 0.17 25.85
CA ASN A 200 10.28 0.04 24.40
C ASN A 200 11.47 -0.88 24.06
N GLN A 201 12.55 -0.79 24.83
CA GLN A 201 13.73 -1.63 24.62
C GLN A 201 13.49 -3.11 24.97
N ALA A 202 12.69 -3.39 26.00
CA ALA A 202 12.31 -4.76 26.35
C ALA A 202 11.46 -5.39 25.23
N VAL A 203 10.51 -4.65 24.67
CA VAL A 203 9.69 -5.09 23.52
C VAL A 203 10.59 -5.43 22.32
N ARG A 204 11.50 -4.53 21.92
CA ARG A 204 12.44 -4.78 20.81
C ARG A 204 13.36 -5.96 21.06
N THR A 205 13.85 -6.12 22.29
CA THR A 205 14.72 -7.23 22.68
C THR A 205 13.96 -8.56 22.54
N HIS A 206 12.72 -8.61 23.00
CA HIS A 206 11.87 -9.79 22.87
C HIS A 206 11.53 -10.09 21.40
N LEU A 207 11.18 -9.10 20.59
CA LEU A 207 10.91 -9.30 19.17
C LEU A 207 12.15 -9.83 18.42
N ALA A 208 13.35 -9.33 18.73
CA ALA A 208 14.59 -9.89 18.18
C ALA A 208 14.81 -11.34 18.64
N ALA A 209 14.57 -11.64 19.91
CA ALA A 209 14.66 -12.98 20.47
C ALA A 209 13.68 -13.98 19.81
N ARG A 210 12.48 -13.52 19.46
CA ARG A 210 11.51 -14.29 18.68
C ARG A 210 12.03 -14.63 17.28
N ILE A 211 12.52 -13.62 16.55
CA ILE A 211 13.08 -13.82 15.20
C ILE A 211 14.32 -14.74 15.27
N GLY A 212 15.17 -14.58 16.29
CA GLY A 212 16.39 -15.34 16.46
C GLY A 212 16.24 -16.71 17.14
N ASP A 213 15.04 -17.05 17.60
CA ASP A 213 14.73 -18.28 18.36
C ASP A 213 15.63 -18.51 19.59
N TYR A 214 15.77 -17.48 20.42
CA TYR A 214 16.59 -17.56 21.64
C TYR A 214 15.89 -16.92 22.84
N ASP A 215 16.43 -17.17 24.04
CA ASP A 215 16.00 -16.61 25.32
C ASP A 215 14.48 -16.69 25.52
N ASN A 216 13.81 -15.55 25.72
CA ASN A 216 12.37 -15.49 25.98
C ASN A 216 11.49 -15.55 24.72
N GLY A 217 12.08 -15.51 23.52
CA GLY A 217 11.37 -15.66 22.25
C GLY A 217 11.47 -17.07 21.66
N GLN A 218 12.17 -18.00 22.33
CA GLN A 218 12.36 -19.36 21.86
C GLN A 218 11.03 -20.10 21.71
N GLY A 219 10.81 -20.72 20.55
CA GLY A 219 9.61 -21.51 20.25
C GLY A 219 8.35 -20.69 19.99
N GLU A 220 8.45 -19.35 19.89
CA GLU A 220 7.29 -18.52 19.57
C GLU A 220 6.88 -18.58 18.10
N LEU A 221 7.79 -18.94 17.21
CA LEU A 221 7.52 -19.15 15.79
C LEU A 221 7.52 -20.64 15.49
N PHE A 222 6.45 -21.13 14.86
CA PHE A 222 6.30 -22.55 14.54
C PHE A 222 7.32 -23.01 13.50
N ASN A 223 7.52 -22.21 12.45
CA ASN A 223 8.65 -22.30 11.53
C ASN A 223 9.61 -21.15 11.86
N ASN A 224 10.92 -21.38 11.82
CA ASN A 224 11.89 -20.30 11.95
C ASN A 224 13.15 -20.59 11.14
N GLN A 225 13.29 -19.88 10.01
CA GLN A 225 14.42 -19.98 9.10
C GLN A 225 15.18 -18.65 9.00
N TRP A 226 14.99 -17.74 9.97
CA TRP A 226 15.57 -16.40 9.92
C TRP A 226 17.10 -16.40 10.06
N LEU A 227 17.67 -17.28 10.90
CA LEU A 227 19.10 -17.28 11.19
C LEU A 227 19.97 -17.43 9.92
N GLU A 228 19.53 -18.25 8.95
CA GLU A 228 20.23 -18.44 7.68
C GLU A 228 20.22 -17.16 6.83
N LEU A 229 19.09 -16.44 6.80
CA LEU A 229 18.94 -15.17 6.08
C LEU A 229 19.81 -14.07 6.70
N PHE A 230 19.85 -13.99 8.03
CA PHE A 230 20.75 -13.09 8.75
C PHE A 230 22.23 -13.44 8.52
N THR A 231 22.56 -14.73 8.44
CA THR A 231 23.92 -15.20 8.16
C THR A 231 24.36 -14.81 6.74
N ALA A 232 23.45 -14.91 5.76
CA ALA A 232 23.73 -14.47 4.40
C ALA A 232 23.97 -12.95 4.32
N ALA A 233 23.19 -12.16 5.05
CA ALA A 233 23.31 -10.69 5.04
C ALA A 233 24.55 -10.16 5.79
N TYR A 234 24.90 -10.76 6.93
CA TYR A 234 25.87 -10.18 7.87
C TYR A 234 27.07 -11.07 8.21
N GLY A 235 27.09 -12.31 7.71
CA GLY A 235 28.14 -13.30 8.00
C GLY A 235 27.86 -14.16 9.24
N GLN A 236 28.79 -15.04 9.58
CA GLN A 236 28.66 -15.99 10.69
C GLN A 236 29.31 -15.46 11.98
N THR A 237 28.62 -15.58 13.11
CA THR A 237 29.11 -15.19 14.44
C THR A 237 29.16 -16.35 15.46
N GLY A 238 28.48 -17.48 15.20
CA GLY A 238 28.43 -18.64 16.10
C GLY A 238 27.37 -18.55 17.22
N ASP A 239 26.94 -17.35 17.60
CA ASP A 239 25.79 -17.11 18.50
C ASP A 239 24.69 -16.29 17.77
N PRO A 240 23.46 -16.81 17.64
CA PRO A 240 22.32 -16.07 17.09
C PRO A 240 22.07 -14.71 17.75
N ARG A 241 22.40 -14.55 19.03
CA ARG A 241 22.19 -13.29 19.79
C ARG A 241 23.00 -12.11 19.28
N GLU A 242 24.14 -12.38 18.66
CA GLU A 242 25.00 -11.34 18.09
C GLU A 242 24.55 -10.94 16.68
N LEU A 243 23.81 -11.82 16.01
CA LEU A 243 23.45 -11.68 14.61
C LEU A 243 22.01 -11.20 14.43
N VAL A 244 21.06 -11.83 15.09
CA VAL A 244 19.62 -11.50 15.01
C VAL A 244 19.28 -10.48 16.09
N THR A 245 19.88 -9.30 15.98
CA THR A 245 19.62 -8.18 16.89
C THR A 245 18.56 -7.25 16.30
N PHE A 246 17.89 -6.48 17.16
CA PHE A 246 16.95 -5.47 16.66
C PHE A 246 17.64 -4.39 15.81
N ALA A 247 18.93 -4.11 16.06
CA ALA A 247 19.73 -3.22 15.24
C ALA A 247 19.93 -3.77 13.81
N ASN A 248 20.22 -5.07 13.67
CA ASN A 248 20.32 -5.70 12.35
C ASN A 248 18.96 -5.86 11.65
N ILE A 249 17.87 -6.04 12.42
CA ILE A 249 16.49 -5.98 11.89
C ILE A 249 16.21 -4.58 11.31
N SER A 250 16.42 -3.51 12.08
CA SER A 250 16.15 -2.14 11.63
C SER A 250 17.05 -1.72 10.46
N LYS A 251 18.30 -2.21 10.44
CA LYS A 251 19.23 -1.99 9.32
C LYS A 251 18.74 -2.66 8.03
N ALA A 252 18.33 -3.93 8.08
CA ALA A 252 17.81 -4.65 6.92
C ALA A 252 16.52 -3.98 6.39
N LEU A 253 15.59 -3.63 7.29
CA LEU A 253 14.37 -2.87 6.93
C LEU A 253 14.71 -1.52 6.27
N SER A 254 15.73 -0.82 6.78
CA SER A 254 16.20 0.44 6.20
C SER A 254 16.74 0.24 4.78
N SER A 255 17.60 -0.76 4.56
CA SER A 255 18.19 -1.02 3.24
C SER A 255 17.12 -1.41 2.21
N TYR A 256 16.13 -2.21 2.61
CA TYR A 256 15.00 -2.52 1.75
C TYR A 256 14.17 -1.28 1.39
N GLN A 257 13.84 -0.42 2.35
CA GLN A 257 13.13 0.84 2.08
C GLN A 257 13.93 1.79 1.18
N GLN A 258 15.26 1.90 1.39
CA GLN A 258 16.15 2.71 0.56
C GLN A 258 16.24 2.21 -0.89
N SER A 259 16.10 0.89 -1.11
CA SER A 259 16.09 0.31 -2.46
C SER A 259 14.88 0.72 -3.31
N MET A 260 13.79 1.20 -2.69
CA MET A 260 12.59 1.70 -3.38
C MET A 260 12.80 3.11 -3.95
N ASN A 261 13.79 3.25 -4.82
CA ASN A 261 14.18 4.53 -5.41
C ASN A 261 13.58 4.73 -6.81
N PHE A 262 12.38 5.32 -6.85
CA PHE A 262 11.62 5.57 -8.07
C PHE A 262 11.76 7.04 -8.51
N THR A 263 12.77 7.34 -9.32
CA THR A 263 13.14 8.72 -9.69
C THR A 263 13.23 8.95 -11.20
N GLU A 264 12.95 7.94 -12.02
CA GLU A 264 13.02 8.00 -13.48
C GLU A 264 11.70 8.51 -14.08
N ASN A 265 11.38 9.77 -13.78
CA ASN A 265 10.12 10.41 -14.19
C ASN A 265 10.27 11.37 -15.40
N PRO A 266 9.16 11.76 -16.05
CA PRO A 266 9.17 12.74 -17.14
C PRO A 266 9.86 14.08 -16.82
N TRP A 267 9.71 14.61 -15.61
CA TRP A 267 10.38 15.85 -15.19
C TRP A 267 11.92 15.72 -15.22
N LYS A 268 12.48 14.64 -14.69
CA LYS A 268 13.92 14.35 -14.75
C LYS A 268 14.41 14.38 -16.20
N ARG A 269 13.75 13.67 -17.12
CA ARG A 269 14.11 13.66 -18.55
C ARG A 269 14.07 15.05 -19.17
N TYR A 270 13.07 15.85 -18.82
CA TYR A 270 12.93 17.23 -19.27
C TYR A 270 14.09 18.13 -18.81
N VAL A 271 14.44 18.07 -17.52
CA VAL A 271 15.57 18.83 -16.96
C VAL A 271 16.90 18.39 -17.60
N LYS A 272 17.05 17.09 -17.92
CA LYS A 272 18.21 16.55 -18.64
C LYS A 272 18.22 16.86 -20.15
N GLY A 273 17.22 17.56 -20.68
CA GLY A 273 17.21 18.10 -22.04
C GLY A 273 16.19 17.49 -23.00
N ASP A 274 15.44 16.46 -22.61
CA ASP A 274 14.36 15.91 -23.43
C ASP A 274 13.11 16.81 -23.31
N LYS A 275 13.05 17.84 -24.15
CA LYS A 275 11.93 18.79 -24.18
C LYS A 275 10.58 18.15 -24.58
N SER A 276 10.60 16.93 -25.10
CA SER A 276 9.39 16.16 -25.44
C SER A 276 8.85 15.32 -24.30
N ALA A 277 9.61 15.18 -23.20
CA ALA A 277 9.19 14.41 -22.04
C ALA A 277 7.95 14.96 -21.33
N LEU A 278 7.71 16.28 -21.44
CA LEU A 278 6.52 16.95 -20.90
C LEU A 278 5.57 17.38 -22.02
N THR A 279 4.28 17.17 -21.78
CA THR A 279 3.19 17.78 -22.55
C THR A 279 3.13 19.30 -22.29
N THR A 280 2.45 20.04 -23.16
CA THR A 280 2.27 21.50 -22.98
C THR A 280 1.60 21.85 -21.65
N SER A 281 0.60 21.08 -21.22
CA SER A 281 -0.08 21.29 -19.92
C SER A 281 0.89 21.08 -18.75
N GLN A 282 1.71 20.04 -18.79
CA GLN A 282 2.75 19.79 -17.79
C GLN A 282 3.80 20.91 -17.75
N LYS A 283 4.18 21.47 -18.90
CA LYS A 283 5.09 22.62 -18.95
C LYS A 283 4.47 23.88 -18.32
N ARG A 284 3.19 24.17 -18.59
CA ARG A 284 2.48 25.28 -17.94
C ARG A 284 2.39 25.08 -16.43
N GLY A 285 2.11 23.86 -15.97
CA GLY A 285 2.09 23.52 -14.55
C GLY A 285 3.45 23.67 -13.88
N ALA A 286 4.51 23.19 -14.53
CA ALA A 286 5.89 23.38 -14.05
C ALA A 286 6.24 24.87 -13.93
N TYR A 287 5.80 25.69 -14.90
CA TYR A 287 6.03 27.12 -14.86
C TYR A 287 5.31 27.76 -13.68
N LEU A 288 4.02 27.47 -13.49
CA LEU A 288 3.24 27.95 -12.34
C LEU A 288 3.91 27.54 -11.02
N TYR A 289 4.30 26.28 -10.89
CA TYR A 289 4.97 25.75 -9.70
C TYR A 289 6.28 26.49 -9.37
N LEU A 290 7.11 26.79 -10.38
CA LEU A 290 8.43 27.41 -10.19
C LEU A 290 8.41 28.95 -10.10
N PHE A 291 7.38 29.60 -10.64
CA PHE A 291 7.36 31.06 -10.80
C PHE A 291 6.42 31.79 -9.83
N MET A 292 5.36 31.16 -9.30
CA MET A 292 4.25 31.81 -8.57
C MET A 292 4.67 33.15 -7.90
N PRO A 293 4.05 34.28 -8.28
CA PRO A 293 4.51 35.61 -7.85
C PRO A 293 4.23 35.84 -6.35
N PRO A 294 5.02 36.70 -5.67
CA PRO A 294 4.72 37.08 -4.31
C PRO A 294 3.37 37.77 -4.20
N PRO A 295 2.65 37.55 -3.08
CA PRO A 295 1.51 38.38 -2.78
C PRO A 295 1.95 39.85 -2.67
N PRO A 296 1.07 40.81 -3.02
CA PRO A 296 1.42 42.23 -2.98
C PRO A 296 1.89 42.63 -1.58
N SER A 297 3.10 43.19 -1.47
CA SER A 297 3.56 43.83 -0.23
C SER A 297 2.76 45.11 0.04
N ASP A 298 2.45 45.38 1.31
CA ASP A 298 1.80 46.58 1.86
C ASP A 298 2.62 47.88 1.73
N GLY A 299 3.61 47.92 0.84
CA GLY A 299 4.48 49.08 0.59
C GLY A 299 5.91 48.93 1.12
N GLY A 300 6.32 47.72 1.50
CA GLY A 300 7.72 47.36 1.74
C GLY A 300 8.53 47.25 0.45
N ASN A 301 9.87 47.21 0.57
CA ASN A 301 10.72 46.83 -0.56
C ASN A 301 10.45 45.36 -0.90
N GLU A 302 10.07 45.09 -2.15
CA GLU A 302 10.00 43.74 -2.74
C GLU A 302 11.26 42.95 -2.36
N PRO A 303 11.16 41.83 -1.65
CA PRO A 303 12.33 41.01 -1.35
C PRO A 303 12.95 40.53 -2.66
N GLU A 304 14.27 40.56 -2.74
CA GLU A 304 15.03 40.12 -3.94
C GLU A 304 14.74 38.66 -4.33
N PHE A 305 14.12 37.87 -3.44
CA PHE A 305 13.72 36.49 -3.68
C PHE A 305 12.66 36.01 -2.66
N LEU A 306 11.40 35.87 -3.07
CA LEU A 306 10.44 34.99 -2.39
C LEU A 306 9.89 33.98 -3.41
N PRO A 307 10.19 32.68 -3.31
CA PRO A 307 9.42 31.64 -3.97
C PRO A 307 8.13 31.43 -3.17
N THR A 308 6.99 31.89 -3.68
CA THR A 308 5.92 32.33 -2.74
C THR A 308 4.90 31.30 -2.36
N GLN A 309 4.81 30.14 -3.02
CA GLN A 309 3.90 29.06 -2.56
C GLN A 309 4.50 27.66 -2.75
N CYS A 310 4.41 27.03 -3.93
CA CYS A 310 4.78 25.61 -4.06
C CYS A 310 6.29 25.34 -3.95
N ILE A 311 7.10 25.96 -4.83
CA ILE A 311 8.57 25.83 -4.81
C ILE A 311 9.18 26.44 -3.55
N GLY A 312 8.46 27.28 -2.79
CA GLY A 312 8.93 27.79 -1.50
C GLY A 312 9.21 26.68 -0.50
N CYS A 313 8.31 25.69 -0.45
CA CYS A 313 8.42 24.53 0.43
C CYS A 313 9.03 23.30 -0.27
N HIS A 314 8.85 23.12 -1.56
CA HIS A 314 9.28 21.92 -2.29
C HIS A 314 10.47 22.22 -3.25
N ASN A 315 11.54 22.81 -2.73
CA ASN A 315 12.61 23.49 -3.50
C ASN A 315 13.77 22.64 -4.03
N THR A 316 13.73 21.32 -3.89
CA THR A 316 14.84 20.43 -4.26
C THR A 316 14.48 19.49 -5.41
N ASP A 317 15.47 18.78 -5.95
CA ASP A 317 15.25 17.73 -6.94
C ASP A 317 14.40 16.54 -6.42
N ASN A 318 14.31 16.36 -5.08
CA ASN A 318 13.39 15.40 -4.46
C ASN A 318 12.05 16.01 -4.07
N PHE A 319 11.77 17.27 -4.45
CA PHE A 319 10.50 17.96 -4.18
C PHE A 319 10.10 17.95 -2.69
N ALA A 320 11.09 18.05 -1.81
CA ALA A 320 10.91 18.27 -0.38
C ALA A 320 11.65 19.57 0.01
N GLN A 321 11.62 19.98 1.28
CA GLN A 321 12.25 21.23 1.68
C GLN A 321 13.65 21.04 2.24
N THR A 322 14.58 21.90 1.82
CA THR A 322 15.91 22.00 2.45
C THR A 322 16.40 23.43 2.69
N LYS A 323 15.51 24.44 2.81
CA LYS A 323 15.90 25.83 3.17
C LYS A 323 15.16 26.29 4.43
N ASP A 324 15.90 26.86 5.38
CA ASP A 324 15.48 27.52 6.65
C ASP A 324 14.55 26.74 7.61
N SER A 325 13.33 26.36 7.22
CA SER A 325 12.40 25.47 8.00
C SER A 325 11.85 24.37 7.10
N ASN A 326 11.55 23.18 7.62
CA ASN A 326 10.91 22.07 6.87
C ASN A 326 9.50 21.74 7.39
N TYR A 327 8.96 22.59 8.27
CA TYR A 327 7.78 22.30 9.06
C TYR A 327 6.78 23.44 8.90
N HIS A 328 5.55 23.12 8.49
CA HIS A 328 4.53 24.11 8.13
C HIS A 328 3.17 23.76 8.70
N ARG A 329 2.44 24.79 9.11
CA ARG A 329 1.00 24.74 9.35
C ARG A 329 0.28 25.01 8.04
N LEU A 330 -0.65 24.13 7.70
CA LEU A 330 -1.40 24.25 6.44
C LEU A 330 -2.92 24.11 6.61
N ALA A 331 -3.43 23.94 7.83
CA ALA A 331 -4.86 23.77 8.12
C ALA A 331 -5.60 22.71 7.28
N PHE A 332 -4.90 21.63 6.88
CA PHE A 332 -5.60 20.43 6.44
C PHE A 332 -6.53 19.95 7.57
N PRO A 333 -7.79 19.56 7.27
CA PRO A 333 -8.73 19.13 8.30
C PRO A 333 -8.15 18.04 9.18
N GLN A 334 -8.37 18.10 10.50
CA GLN A 334 -7.94 17.01 11.37
C GLN A 334 -9.09 16.01 11.57
N ILE A 335 -8.93 14.80 11.03
CA ILE A 335 -9.82 13.66 11.31
C ILE A 335 -9.07 12.60 12.13
N GLY A 336 -9.81 11.73 12.81
CA GLY A 336 -9.24 10.67 13.65
C GLY A 336 -8.91 11.10 15.08
N PRO A 337 -8.22 10.22 15.84
CA PRO A 337 -8.05 10.39 17.29
C PRO A 337 -7.04 11.46 17.71
N GLY A 338 -6.21 11.99 16.79
CA GLY A 338 -5.09 12.87 17.13
C GLY A 338 -3.99 12.17 17.94
N THR A 339 -2.94 12.90 18.32
CA THR A 339 -1.77 12.32 19.02
C THR A 339 -1.82 12.44 20.54
N GLY A 340 -2.90 12.98 21.10
CA GLY A 340 -3.10 13.03 22.55
C GLY A 340 -3.40 11.65 23.15
N GLN A 341 -3.41 11.56 24.49
CA GLN A 341 -3.71 10.30 25.17
C GLN A 341 -5.21 9.97 25.06
N SER A 342 -5.53 8.66 25.04
CA SER A 342 -6.90 8.16 25.01
C SER A 342 -7.74 8.79 26.14
N GLY A 343 -8.71 9.62 25.76
CA GLY A 343 -9.66 10.24 26.68
C GLY A 343 -9.20 11.55 27.33
N THR A 344 -8.09 12.15 26.90
CA THR A 344 -7.69 13.46 27.45
C THR A 344 -7.46 14.56 26.41
N GLU A 345 -6.95 14.34 25.20
CA GLU A 345 -6.98 15.36 24.12
C GLU A 345 -7.02 14.68 22.74
N THR A 346 -7.99 15.04 21.89
CA THR A 346 -8.14 14.51 20.52
C THR A 346 -7.41 15.35 19.48
N SER A 347 -6.60 16.34 19.88
CA SER A 347 -5.86 17.25 19.00
C SER A 347 -4.50 16.67 18.56
N ASP A 348 -4.12 16.88 17.30
CA ASP A 348 -2.80 16.56 16.76
C ASP A 348 -1.92 17.82 16.77
N LEU A 349 -1.09 17.96 17.81
CA LEU A 349 -0.21 19.12 17.98
C LEU A 349 0.94 19.19 16.95
N GLY A 350 1.05 18.22 16.05
CA GLY A 350 2.10 18.15 15.05
C GLY A 350 3.48 18.04 15.69
N ARG A 351 4.41 18.87 15.24
CA ARG A 351 5.80 18.88 15.70
C ARG A 351 5.96 19.32 17.17
N MET A 352 5.09 20.19 17.69
CA MET A 352 5.16 20.63 19.09
C MET A 352 5.16 19.46 20.07
N HIS A 353 4.48 18.35 19.75
CA HIS A 353 4.48 17.14 20.57
C HIS A 353 5.88 16.56 20.81
N ARG A 354 6.86 16.85 19.93
CA ARG A 354 8.24 16.37 20.05
C ARG A 354 9.16 17.35 20.78
N ASN A 355 8.99 18.65 20.56
CA ASN A 355 9.98 19.66 20.94
C ASN A 355 9.46 20.72 21.93
N ASP A 356 8.21 20.60 22.36
CA ASP A 356 7.52 21.51 23.29
C ASP A 356 7.53 22.99 22.85
N SER A 357 7.72 23.25 21.55
CA SER A 357 7.81 24.60 21.01
C SER A 357 6.45 25.05 20.47
N GLU A 358 5.87 26.08 21.09
CA GLU A 358 4.61 26.68 20.64
C GLU A 358 4.69 27.22 19.20
N SER A 359 5.88 27.62 18.74
CA SER A 359 6.06 28.07 17.34
C SER A 359 5.85 26.95 16.32
N ASP A 360 5.91 25.69 16.75
CA ASP A 360 5.79 24.49 15.91
C ASP A 360 4.44 23.78 16.10
N ILE A 361 3.50 24.36 16.84
CA ILE A 361 2.15 23.79 17.01
C ILE A 361 1.48 23.62 15.64
N TYR A 362 0.81 22.48 15.43
CA TYR A 362 0.14 22.11 14.17
C TYR A 362 1.06 22.07 12.93
N SER A 363 2.38 22.11 13.12
CA SER A 363 3.34 22.06 12.03
C SER A 363 3.69 20.63 11.66
N PHE A 364 3.71 20.34 10.36
CA PHE A 364 4.09 19.04 9.82
C PHE A 364 5.19 19.19 8.78
N ARG A 365 5.98 18.12 8.63
CA ARG A 365 7.04 18.00 7.65
C ARG A 365 6.50 18.01 6.22
N SER A 366 7.10 18.82 5.35
CA SER A 366 6.87 18.78 3.91
C SER A 366 7.30 17.42 3.33
N GLY A 367 6.36 16.70 2.72
CA GLY A 367 6.62 15.45 2.00
C GLY A 367 7.30 15.68 0.64
N THR A 368 7.92 14.63 0.10
CA THR A 368 8.31 14.60 -1.32
C THR A 368 7.05 14.63 -2.20
N LEU A 369 7.12 15.32 -3.34
CA LEU A 369 6.09 15.25 -4.40
C LEU A 369 6.44 14.22 -5.50
N LEU A 370 7.56 13.51 -5.38
CA LEU A 370 7.86 12.39 -6.26
C LEU A 370 6.82 11.29 -6.08
N ASN A 371 6.32 10.76 -7.20
CA ASN A 371 5.28 9.72 -7.22
C ASN A 371 3.94 10.10 -6.56
N ILE A 372 3.70 11.38 -6.24
CA ILE A 372 2.53 11.85 -5.49
C ILE A 372 1.19 11.43 -6.13
N GLU A 373 1.15 11.20 -7.44
CA GLU A 373 -0.04 10.73 -8.14
C GLU A 373 -0.62 9.41 -7.61
N VAL A 374 0.21 8.52 -7.04
CA VAL A 374 -0.20 7.17 -6.62
C VAL A 374 -0.19 6.97 -5.11
N THR A 375 0.09 8.01 -4.32
CA THR A 375 0.34 7.90 -2.87
C THR A 375 -0.78 8.52 -2.03
N GLY A 376 -1.96 8.70 -2.61
CA GLY A 376 -3.13 9.19 -1.89
C GLY A 376 -3.70 8.17 -0.89
N PRO A 377 -4.63 8.58 -0.02
CA PRO A 377 -5.15 9.96 0.12
C PRO A 377 -4.12 10.92 0.74
N PHE A 378 -4.38 12.23 0.61
CA PHE A 378 -3.44 13.32 0.85
C PHE A 378 -3.75 14.11 2.12
N GLY A 379 -2.72 14.75 2.69
CA GLY A 379 -2.77 15.42 3.99
C GLY A 379 -2.15 14.57 5.10
N HIS A 380 -2.04 15.13 6.31
CA HIS A 380 -1.47 14.41 7.45
C HIS A 380 -2.42 13.31 7.96
N ALA A 381 -3.74 13.50 7.80
CA ALA A 381 -4.79 12.55 8.16
C ALA A 381 -5.53 11.97 6.93
N GLY A 382 -4.97 12.15 5.72
CA GLY A 382 -5.53 11.58 4.48
C GLY A 382 -6.90 12.15 4.12
N ASN A 383 -7.06 13.46 4.18
CA ASN A 383 -8.33 14.18 4.03
C ASN A 383 -8.86 14.26 2.60
N TYR A 384 -7.98 14.21 1.60
CA TYR A 384 -8.34 14.40 0.19
C TYR A 384 -7.95 13.20 -0.64
N ASP A 385 -8.83 12.72 -1.52
CA ASP A 385 -8.59 11.53 -2.34
C ASP A 385 -7.90 11.85 -3.66
N THR A 386 -7.91 13.14 -4.05
CA THR A 386 -7.43 13.63 -5.35
C THR A 386 -6.43 14.77 -5.21
N LEU A 387 -5.55 14.92 -6.20
CA LEU A 387 -4.62 16.05 -6.26
C LEU A 387 -5.37 17.35 -6.55
N GLU A 388 -6.49 17.25 -7.25
CA GLU A 388 -7.39 18.34 -7.56
C GLU A 388 -7.91 19.01 -6.27
N GLU A 389 -8.41 18.24 -5.30
CA GLU A 389 -8.84 18.75 -3.98
C GLU A 389 -7.69 19.39 -3.20
N VAL A 390 -6.47 18.84 -3.29
CA VAL A 390 -5.28 19.43 -2.67
C VAL A 390 -4.97 20.79 -3.28
N ILE A 391 -5.00 20.91 -4.61
CA ILE A 391 -4.77 22.20 -5.29
C ILE A 391 -5.88 23.20 -5.00
N GLU A 392 -7.13 22.75 -4.87
CA GLU A 392 -8.24 23.59 -4.42
C GLU A 392 -8.03 24.13 -3.01
N HIS A 393 -7.56 23.29 -2.09
CA HIS A 393 -7.21 23.72 -0.74
C HIS A 393 -6.14 24.81 -0.75
N TYR A 394 -5.06 24.66 -1.52
CA TYR A 394 -4.04 25.71 -1.64
C TYR A 394 -4.54 26.98 -2.37
N ASP A 395 -5.55 26.87 -3.24
CA ASP A 395 -6.12 28.02 -3.95
C ASP A 395 -6.98 28.90 -3.05
N ASP A 396 -7.81 28.30 -2.19
CA ASP A 396 -8.72 29.00 -1.27
C ASP A 396 -9.04 28.13 -0.03
N TYR A 397 -8.10 28.04 0.91
CA TYR A 397 -8.18 27.06 2.00
C TYR A 397 -9.39 27.29 2.92
N HIS A 398 -9.80 28.53 3.21
CA HIS A 398 -10.99 28.80 4.03
C HIS A 398 -12.24 28.20 3.41
N SER A 399 -12.51 28.49 2.14
CA SER A 399 -13.71 27.99 1.47
C SER A 399 -13.72 26.46 1.38
N ILE A 400 -12.57 25.86 1.09
CA ILE A 400 -12.45 24.40 0.95
C ILE A 400 -12.54 23.70 2.31
N LEU A 401 -11.97 24.30 3.35
CA LEU A 401 -12.07 23.80 4.72
C LEU A 401 -13.52 23.76 5.21
N ASP A 402 -14.25 24.88 5.07
CA ASP A 402 -15.65 24.96 5.48
C ASP A 402 -16.51 23.96 4.69
N GLN A 403 -16.32 23.89 3.37
CA GLN A 403 -17.04 22.90 2.53
C GLN A 403 -16.74 21.46 2.93
N TYR A 404 -15.49 21.13 3.25
CA TYR A 404 -15.12 19.79 3.69
C TYR A 404 -15.79 19.44 5.03
N ILE A 405 -15.75 20.34 6.01
CA ILE A 405 -16.28 20.05 7.35
C ILE A 405 -17.81 20.05 7.37
N ASP A 406 -18.44 21.06 6.77
CA ASP A 406 -19.90 21.23 6.80
C ASP A 406 -20.63 20.14 6.01
N ASN A 407 -20.01 19.61 4.96
CA ASN A 407 -20.54 18.49 4.16
C ASN A 407 -20.03 17.11 4.63
N GLN A 408 -19.28 17.05 5.72
CA GLN A 408 -18.65 15.82 6.23
C GLN A 408 -17.87 15.07 5.13
N GLY A 409 -16.94 15.75 4.46
CA GLY A 409 -16.22 15.25 3.29
C GLY A 409 -15.57 13.87 3.48
N TRP A 410 -15.20 13.51 4.72
CA TRP A 410 -14.74 12.16 5.05
C TRP A 410 -15.76 11.07 4.70
N CYS A 411 -17.07 11.33 4.80
CA CYS A 411 -18.13 10.40 4.37
C CYS A 411 -18.11 10.09 2.87
N LEU A 412 -17.39 10.85 2.05
CA LEU A 412 -17.24 10.55 0.62
C LEU A 412 -16.05 9.61 0.35
N GLN A 413 -15.12 9.50 1.30
CA GLN A 413 -13.90 8.72 1.11
C GLN A 413 -14.19 7.21 1.15
N PRO A 414 -13.46 6.39 0.36
CA PRO A 414 -13.64 4.95 0.29
C PRO A 414 -13.61 4.24 1.65
N GLN A 415 -12.85 4.76 2.62
CA GLN A 415 -12.75 4.16 3.96
C GLN A 415 -14.04 4.30 4.77
N PHE A 416 -14.75 5.43 4.66
CA PHE A 416 -15.84 5.79 5.56
C PHE A 416 -17.23 5.79 4.91
N LYS A 417 -17.32 5.88 3.58
CA LYS A 417 -18.59 6.04 2.84
C LYS A 417 -19.66 4.98 3.11
N ASP A 418 -19.22 3.76 3.45
CA ASP A 418 -20.10 2.61 3.71
C ASP A 418 -20.34 2.38 5.21
N LEU A 419 -19.98 3.32 6.07
CA LEU A 419 -20.26 3.29 7.51
C LEU A 419 -21.58 4.00 7.80
N GLU A 420 -22.51 3.33 8.49
CA GLU A 420 -23.84 3.87 8.81
C GLU A 420 -23.75 5.17 9.65
N ASN A 421 -22.69 5.34 10.44
CA ASN A 421 -22.48 6.48 11.32
C ASN A 421 -21.39 7.45 10.82
N CYS A 422 -21.07 7.47 9.52
CA CYS A 422 -19.93 8.24 9.01
C CYS A 422 -19.99 9.73 9.44
N GLN A 423 -21.18 10.34 9.50
CA GLN A 423 -21.35 11.76 9.80
C GLN A 423 -20.93 12.14 11.23
N SER A 424 -20.99 11.20 12.17
CA SER A 424 -20.67 11.46 13.58
C SER A 424 -19.30 10.94 14.00
N LEU A 425 -18.46 10.47 13.07
CA LEU A 425 -17.15 9.88 13.37
C LEU A 425 -16.17 10.89 13.99
N PHE A 426 -16.17 12.14 13.51
CA PHE A 426 -15.14 13.12 13.87
C PHE A 426 -15.78 14.46 14.32
N PRO A 427 -16.48 14.47 15.47
CA PRO A 427 -17.24 15.64 15.93
C PRO A 427 -16.35 16.86 16.23
N ASP A 428 -15.08 16.65 16.57
CA ASP A 428 -14.14 17.71 16.97
C ASP A 428 -13.36 18.31 15.78
N THR A 429 -13.57 17.83 14.55
CA THR A 429 -12.81 18.25 13.35
C THR A 429 -12.80 19.78 13.17
N ARG A 430 -13.97 20.43 13.35
CA ARG A 430 -14.11 21.89 13.28
C ARG A 430 -13.25 22.59 14.31
N HIS A 431 -13.34 22.14 15.57
CA HIS A 431 -12.62 22.76 16.68
C HIS A 431 -11.09 22.71 16.46
N HIS A 432 -10.54 21.54 16.16
CA HIS A 432 -9.09 21.40 15.95
C HIS A 432 -8.60 22.17 14.72
N THR A 433 -9.37 22.16 13.63
CA THR A 433 -8.90 22.80 12.41
C THR A 433 -9.01 24.33 12.48
N ASP A 434 -10.02 24.87 13.17
CA ASP A 434 -10.17 26.32 13.35
C ASP A 434 -9.05 26.95 14.20
N GLU A 435 -8.49 26.20 15.15
CA GLU A 435 -7.33 26.65 15.91
C GLU A 435 -6.09 26.81 15.03
N ALA A 436 -5.82 25.82 14.16
CA ALA A 436 -4.73 25.91 13.19
C ALA A 436 -4.97 27.02 12.15
N ALA A 437 -6.20 27.14 11.64
CA ALA A 437 -6.58 28.15 10.66
C ALA A 437 -6.42 29.57 11.20
N LYS A 438 -6.78 29.81 12.47
CA LYS A 438 -6.61 31.10 13.13
C LYS A 438 -5.14 31.52 13.21
N ILE A 439 -4.24 30.60 13.55
CA ILE A 439 -2.80 30.91 13.61
C ILE A 439 -2.29 31.31 12.22
N ILE A 440 -2.72 30.60 11.17
CA ILE A 440 -2.38 30.93 9.79
C ILE A 440 -2.94 32.30 9.39
N ASP A 441 -4.18 32.63 9.78
CA ASP A 441 -4.78 33.94 9.52
C ASP A 441 -3.98 35.08 10.17
N ASP A 442 -3.55 34.89 11.41
CA ASP A 442 -2.70 35.84 12.12
C ASP A 442 -1.34 35.99 11.40
N GLU A 443 -0.72 34.88 10.97
CA GLU A 443 0.52 34.89 10.18
C GLU A 443 0.37 35.61 8.83
N ILE A 444 -0.73 35.37 8.11
CA ILE A 444 -1.05 36.06 6.86
C ILE A 444 -1.24 37.57 7.10
N SER A 445 -1.94 37.95 8.17
CA SER A 445 -2.12 39.35 8.57
C SER A 445 -0.79 40.03 8.90
N ASP A 446 0.18 39.28 9.42
CA ASP A 446 1.55 39.73 9.70
C ASP A 446 2.47 39.69 8.47
N GLY A 447 1.96 39.31 7.30
CA GLY A 447 2.66 39.36 6.01
C GLY A 447 3.24 38.03 5.53
N ALA A 448 2.84 36.89 6.10
CA ALA A 448 3.26 35.58 5.60
C ALA A 448 2.79 35.38 4.13
N PRO A 449 3.67 34.95 3.22
CA PRO A 449 3.34 34.84 1.79
C PRO A 449 2.58 33.55 1.44
N VAL A 450 2.43 32.62 2.39
CA VAL A 450 1.92 31.26 2.19
C VAL A 450 0.41 31.20 2.46
N LEU A 451 -0.31 30.33 1.74
CA LEU A 451 -1.78 30.12 1.84
C LEU A 451 -2.66 31.35 1.55
N GLN A 452 -2.10 32.42 1.02
CA GLN A 452 -2.90 33.50 0.44
C GLN A 452 -3.62 33.02 -0.82
N LYS A 453 -4.88 33.44 -0.97
CA LYS A 453 -5.75 33.07 -2.09
C LYS A 453 -5.08 33.31 -3.44
N LEU A 454 -4.92 32.24 -4.22
CA LEU A 454 -4.20 32.26 -5.49
C LEU A 454 -5.03 32.76 -6.68
N ASN A 455 -6.37 32.63 -6.61
CA ASN A 455 -7.29 32.94 -7.71
C ASN A 455 -6.96 32.17 -9.01
N LEU A 456 -6.66 30.88 -8.89
CA LEU A 456 -6.33 30.02 -10.03
C LEU A 456 -7.54 29.78 -10.93
N THR A 457 -7.33 29.86 -12.24
CA THR A 457 -8.32 29.37 -13.22
C THR A 457 -8.37 27.85 -13.20
N GLN A 458 -9.48 27.24 -13.68
CA GLN A 458 -9.56 25.77 -13.80
C GLN A 458 -8.39 25.19 -14.61
N GLN A 459 -8.02 25.84 -15.72
CA GLN A 459 -6.89 25.40 -16.54
C GLN A 459 -5.57 25.41 -15.76
N SER A 460 -5.36 26.40 -14.89
CA SER A 460 -4.17 26.49 -14.04
C SER A 460 -4.13 25.38 -13.00
N LYS A 461 -5.29 25.03 -12.40
CA LYS A 461 -5.41 23.90 -11.48
C LYS A 461 -5.08 22.59 -12.19
N ASP A 462 -5.67 22.36 -13.37
CA ASP A 462 -5.42 21.18 -14.18
C ASP A 462 -3.95 21.07 -14.61
N ASP A 463 -3.34 22.19 -14.99
CA ASP A 463 -1.92 22.25 -15.38
C ASP A 463 -0.99 21.89 -14.22
N LEU A 464 -1.23 22.43 -13.02
CA LEU A 464 -0.48 22.09 -11.80
C LEU A 464 -0.60 20.60 -11.47
N VAL A 465 -1.83 20.06 -11.48
CA VAL A 465 -2.06 18.63 -11.25
C VAL A 465 -1.33 17.79 -12.29
N ASN A 466 -1.38 18.16 -13.57
CA ASN A 466 -0.68 17.43 -14.63
C ASN A 466 0.84 17.47 -14.45
N PHE A 467 1.39 18.60 -13.97
CA PHE A 467 2.80 18.67 -13.59
C PHE A 467 3.14 17.73 -12.44
N LEU A 468 2.34 17.68 -11.38
CA LEU A 468 2.54 16.71 -10.28
C LEU A 468 2.52 15.26 -10.78
N LYS A 469 1.64 14.93 -11.72
CA LYS A 469 1.61 13.61 -12.40
C LYS A 469 2.87 13.34 -13.24
N ALA A 470 3.58 14.38 -13.69
CA ALA A 470 4.86 14.26 -14.39
C ALA A 470 6.05 13.94 -13.47
N LEU A 471 5.85 13.97 -12.14
CA LEU A 471 6.83 13.59 -11.13
C LEU A 471 6.79 12.09 -10.80
N THR A 472 5.88 11.34 -11.42
CA THR A 472 5.71 9.90 -11.20
C THR A 472 6.63 9.08 -12.10
N ASP A 473 7.39 8.19 -11.49
CA ASP A 473 8.15 7.14 -12.18
C ASP A 473 7.15 6.14 -12.80
N PRO A 474 7.23 5.84 -14.11
CA PRO A 474 6.32 4.86 -14.72
C PRO A 474 6.34 3.48 -14.06
N CYS A 475 7.44 3.10 -13.40
CA CYS A 475 7.58 1.83 -12.68
C CYS A 475 6.49 1.63 -11.61
N VAL A 476 6.16 2.68 -10.84
CA VAL A 476 5.21 2.55 -9.71
C VAL A 476 3.76 2.31 -10.14
N LYS A 477 3.49 2.35 -11.46
CA LYS A 477 2.18 2.04 -12.06
C LYS A 477 2.15 0.70 -12.78
N GLN A 478 3.22 -0.09 -12.71
CA GLN A 478 3.35 -1.36 -13.42
C GLN A 478 3.72 -2.49 -12.46
N ALA A 479 2.86 -3.50 -12.39
CA ALA A 479 3.03 -4.62 -11.46
C ALA A 479 4.33 -5.38 -11.75
N ASP A 480 4.62 -5.59 -13.03
CA ASP A 480 5.87 -6.19 -13.53
C ASP A 480 7.13 -5.49 -13.04
N CYS A 481 7.08 -4.17 -12.83
CA CYS A 481 8.21 -3.42 -12.34
C CYS A 481 8.32 -3.51 -10.81
N LEU A 482 7.18 -3.38 -10.11
CA LEU A 482 7.12 -3.40 -8.65
C LEU A 482 7.35 -4.79 -8.02
N LYS A 483 7.13 -5.88 -8.77
CA LYS A 483 7.21 -7.25 -8.23
C LYS A 483 8.54 -7.59 -7.54
N GLN A 484 9.65 -6.95 -7.92
CA GLN A 484 10.95 -7.18 -7.27
C GLN A 484 10.98 -6.74 -5.79
N TRP A 485 10.11 -5.80 -5.38
CA TRP A 485 9.95 -5.37 -3.99
C TRP A 485 8.85 -6.11 -3.24
N ILE A 486 8.19 -7.09 -3.84
CA ILE A 486 7.10 -7.85 -3.19
C ILE A 486 7.54 -9.31 -3.10
N PRO A 487 7.39 -9.99 -1.95
CA PRO A 487 7.66 -11.41 -1.87
C PRO A 487 6.78 -12.21 -2.83
N GLN A 488 7.42 -12.93 -3.75
CA GLN A 488 6.72 -13.76 -4.73
C GLN A 488 6.28 -15.10 -4.11
N PRO A 489 5.25 -15.77 -4.65
CA PRO A 489 4.75 -17.03 -4.09
C PRO A 489 5.78 -18.15 -3.93
N GLU A 490 6.83 -18.16 -4.74
CA GLU A 490 7.95 -19.10 -4.70
C GLU A 490 9.11 -18.69 -3.81
N GLU A 491 9.11 -17.45 -3.31
CA GLU A 491 10.12 -17.02 -2.33
C GLU A 491 9.84 -17.65 -0.96
N LEU A 492 10.92 -17.79 -0.18
CA LEU A 492 10.89 -18.38 1.15
C LEU A 492 9.93 -17.62 2.08
N ASP A 493 9.08 -18.35 2.80
CA ASP A 493 8.29 -17.85 3.92
C ASP A 493 8.95 -18.35 5.22
N PRO A 494 9.86 -17.56 5.82
CA PRO A 494 10.77 -18.06 6.86
C PRO A 494 10.10 -18.40 8.18
N ASP A 495 8.86 -17.94 8.40
CA ASP A 495 8.13 -18.14 9.66
C ASP A 495 6.65 -18.52 9.50
N GLY A 496 6.13 -18.55 8.28
CA GLY A 496 4.70 -18.81 8.02
C GLY A 496 3.79 -17.63 8.37
N LEU A 497 4.35 -16.46 8.67
CA LEU A 497 3.63 -15.24 9.05
C LEU A 497 3.74 -14.14 8.00
N GLN A 498 4.17 -14.47 6.77
CA GLN A 498 4.21 -13.50 5.68
C GLN A 498 2.80 -12.98 5.35
N LEU A 499 2.64 -11.66 5.32
CA LEU A 499 1.46 -10.96 4.81
C LEU A 499 1.16 -11.38 3.37
N ARG A 500 -0.09 -11.78 3.12
CA ARG A 500 -0.62 -12.14 1.81
C ARG A 500 -1.75 -11.20 1.46
N ALA A 501 -1.38 -10.00 1.02
CA ALA A 501 -2.31 -8.91 0.79
C ALA A 501 -3.46 -9.30 -0.16
N VAL A 502 -4.69 -9.11 0.31
CA VAL A 502 -5.91 -9.23 -0.48
C VAL A 502 -6.70 -7.92 -0.43
N ASN A 503 -7.56 -7.70 -1.42
CA ASN A 503 -8.52 -6.58 -1.41
C ASN A 503 -9.83 -6.98 -0.69
N TYR A 504 -10.80 -6.06 -0.63
CA TYR A 504 -12.11 -6.30 -0.01
C TYR A 504 -12.96 -7.42 -0.64
N GLN A 505 -12.63 -7.86 -1.87
CA GLN A 505 -13.28 -8.99 -2.53
C GLN A 505 -12.59 -10.34 -2.19
N GLY A 506 -11.56 -10.32 -1.33
CA GLY A 506 -10.79 -11.50 -0.93
C GLY A 506 -9.84 -12.04 -2.02
N VAL A 507 -9.56 -11.24 -3.05
CA VAL A 507 -8.61 -11.60 -4.13
C VAL A 507 -7.25 -10.94 -3.91
N PRO A 508 -6.17 -11.48 -4.50
CA PRO A 508 -4.82 -10.94 -4.34
C PRO A 508 -4.78 -9.45 -4.69
N LEU A 509 -4.07 -8.68 -3.88
CA LEU A 509 -3.95 -7.25 -4.11
C LEU A 509 -3.20 -6.98 -5.42
N TYR A 510 -3.72 -6.04 -6.21
CA TYR A 510 -3.18 -5.67 -7.52
C TYR A 510 -3.11 -4.15 -7.66
N LEU A 511 -2.33 -3.67 -8.63
CA LEU A 511 -2.28 -2.25 -8.96
C LEU A 511 -3.60 -1.79 -9.59
N PRO A 512 -4.41 -0.96 -8.90
CA PRO A 512 -5.67 -0.50 -9.44
C PRO A 512 -5.46 0.39 -10.67
N LYS A 513 -6.39 0.31 -11.62
CA LYS A 513 -6.48 1.25 -12.74
C LYS A 513 -7.80 2.01 -12.65
N LYS A 514 -7.73 3.34 -12.59
CA LYS A 514 -8.92 4.22 -12.63
C LYS A 514 -9.42 4.30 -14.08
N CYS A 515 -10.45 3.51 -14.39
CA CYS A 515 -10.99 3.42 -15.74
C CYS A 515 -11.87 4.62 -16.09
N ARG A 516 -11.62 5.21 -17.25
CA ARG A 516 -12.43 6.29 -17.83
C ARG A 516 -13.23 5.77 -19.02
N GLU A 517 -14.21 6.56 -19.44
CA GLU A 517 -14.96 6.26 -20.66
C GLU A 517 -14.00 6.14 -21.86
N GLY A 518 -14.13 5.06 -22.62
CA GLY A 518 -13.25 4.74 -23.75
C GLY A 518 -11.97 3.99 -23.37
N ASP A 519 -11.61 3.88 -22.09
CA ASP A 519 -10.50 3.02 -21.66
C ASP A 519 -10.93 1.56 -21.82
N THR A 520 -10.46 0.89 -22.86
CA THR A 520 -10.76 -0.51 -23.13
C THR A 520 -9.54 -1.17 -23.75
N ILE A 521 -8.98 -2.16 -23.05
CA ILE A 521 -7.98 -3.05 -23.63
C ILE A 521 -8.59 -3.87 -24.76
N GLN A 522 -7.78 -4.21 -25.75
CA GLN A 522 -8.24 -4.90 -26.94
C GLN A 522 -8.72 -6.33 -26.61
N SER A 523 -9.89 -6.71 -27.13
CA SER A 523 -10.36 -8.10 -27.10
C SER A 523 -9.35 -9.02 -27.78
N GLY A 524 -9.11 -10.18 -27.18
CA GLY A 524 -8.05 -11.12 -27.55
C GLY A 524 -6.69 -10.78 -26.95
N GLY A 525 -6.60 -9.73 -26.12
CA GLY A 525 -5.38 -9.35 -25.39
C GLY A 525 -5.11 -10.21 -24.15
N GLU A 526 -3.93 -10.00 -23.57
CA GLU A 526 -3.48 -10.64 -22.33
C GLU A 526 -3.97 -9.86 -21.10
N LEU A 527 -4.44 -10.57 -20.07
CA LEU A 527 -4.53 -10.02 -18.72
C LEU A 527 -3.19 -10.22 -18.03
N LYS A 528 -2.57 -9.11 -17.62
CA LYS A 528 -1.32 -9.14 -16.87
C LYS A 528 -1.56 -9.49 -15.41
N GLN A 529 -0.65 -10.28 -14.85
CA GLN A 529 -0.68 -10.63 -13.43
C GLN A 529 -0.50 -9.38 -12.53
N ASP A 530 -1.32 -9.32 -11.48
CA ASP A 530 -1.36 -8.31 -10.43
C ASP A 530 -1.52 -6.86 -10.94
N GLN A 531 -2.08 -6.71 -12.15
CA GLN A 531 -2.31 -5.44 -12.82
C GLN A 531 -3.78 -5.27 -13.19
N GLY A 532 -4.37 -4.15 -12.77
CA GLY A 532 -5.69 -3.74 -13.24
C GLY A 532 -5.65 -3.26 -14.69
N GLU A 533 -6.64 -3.68 -15.47
CA GLU A 533 -6.89 -3.27 -16.85
C GLU A 533 -8.32 -2.77 -17.00
N CYS A 534 -8.57 -1.91 -17.98
CA CYS A 534 -9.88 -1.32 -18.20
C CYS A 534 -10.61 -1.99 -19.35
N ILE A 535 -11.89 -2.30 -19.14
CA ILE A 535 -12.74 -2.97 -20.11
C ILE A 535 -14.11 -2.30 -20.20
N SER A 536 -14.63 -2.20 -21.42
CA SER A 536 -16.00 -1.81 -21.73
C SER A 536 -16.49 -2.62 -22.93
N GLY A 537 -17.81 -2.83 -23.06
CA GLY A 537 -18.38 -3.55 -24.20
C GLY A 537 -19.57 -4.43 -23.82
N ILE A 538 -19.81 -5.48 -24.62
CA ILE A 538 -20.87 -6.48 -24.37
C ILE A 538 -20.26 -7.87 -24.19
N SER A 539 -19.28 -8.22 -25.03
CA SER A 539 -18.50 -9.46 -24.95
C SER A 539 -17.04 -9.12 -25.17
N GLN A 540 -16.19 -9.42 -24.19
CA GLN A 540 -14.74 -9.26 -24.29
C GLN A 540 -14.03 -10.56 -23.91
N HIS A 541 -12.95 -10.88 -24.61
CA HIS A 541 -12.24 -12.14 -24.46
C HIS A 541 -10.77 -11.86 -24.15
N PHE A 542 -10.19 -12.53 -23.16
CA PHE A 542 -8.81 -12.33 -22.75
C PHE A 542 -8.12 -13.66 -22.42
N TYR A 543 -6.81 -13.70 -22.57
CA TYR A 543 -6.01 -14.84 -22.14
C TYR A 543 -5.04 -14.44 -21.03
N PHE A 544 -4.53 -15.42 -20.31
CA PHE A 544 -3.41 -15.25 -19.39
C PHE A 544 -2.57 -16.52 -19.40
N ASP A 545 -1.28 -16.37 -19.10
CA ASP A 545 -0.33 -17.48 -19.06
C ASP A 545 -0.01 -17.83 -17.60
N VAL A 546 -0.03 -19.11 -17.28
CA VAL A 546 0.29 -19.66 -15.94
C VAL A 546 1.65 -20.34 -16.02
N GLU A 547 2.56 -19.99 -15.11
CA GLU A 547 3.95 -20.45 -15.19
C GLU A 547 4.18 -21.86 -14.62
N LYS A 548 3.34 -22.29 -13.67
CA LYS A 548 3.48 -23.54 -12.92
C LYS A 548 2.17 -24.31 -12.85
N ASP A 549 2.29 -25.64 -12.79
CA ASP A 549 1.14 -26.50 -12.52
C ASP A 549 0.58 -26.24 -11.13
N SER A 550 -0.71 -26.52 -10.92
CA SER A 550 -1.36 -26.31 -9.62
C SER A 550 -1.21 -24.87 -9.11
N THR A 551 -1.58 -23.89 -9.92
CA THR A 551 -1.60 -22.47 -9.54
C THR A 551 -3.04 -22.02 -9.31
N THR A 552 -3.35 -21.47 -8.15
CA THR A 552 -4.66 -20.84 -7.92
C THR A 552 -4.65 -19.46 -8.56
N VAL A 553 -5.54 -19.24 -9.51
CA VAL A 553 -5.71 -17.97 -10.22
C VAL A 553 -7.03 -17.35 -9.83
N TYR A 554 -6.96 -16.05 -9.57
CA TYR A 554 -8.07 -15.18 -9.27
C TYR A 554 -8.25 -14.24 -10.46
N VAL A 555 -9.46 -14.10 -10.96
CA VAL A 555 -9.84 -13.03 -11.89
C VAL A 555 -10.98 -12.27 -11.24
N SER A 556 -10.78 -10.98 -11.00
CA SER A 556 -11.78 -10.13 -10.37
C SER A 556 -12.10 -8.92 -11.22
N THR A 557 -13.34 -8.48 -11.17
CA THR A 557 -13.76 -7.19 -11.70
C THR A 557 -14.37 -6.32 -10.62
N ARG A 558 -14.28 -5.00 -10.81
CA ARG A 558 -14.93 -3.98 -9.98
C ARG A 558 -15.07 -2.67 -10.75
N ASP A 559 -15.66 -1.67 -10.10
CA ASP A 559 -15.90 -0.33 -10.64
C ASP A 559 -16.79 -0.34 -11.90
N GLY A 560 -17.04 0.82 -12.49
CA GLY A 560 -17.83 0.95 -13.71
C GLY A 560 -19.32 0.71 -13.52
N GLN A 561 -20.02 0.46 -14.63
CA GLN A 561 -21.47 0.25 -14.67
C GLN A 561 -21.82 -0.93 -15.57
N GLY A 562 -22.84 -1.71 -15.20
CA GLY A 562 -23.38 -2.83 -15.98
C GLY A 562 -23.54 -4.13 -15.18
N GLU A 563 -24.06 -5.16 -15.83
CA GLU A 563 -24.25 -6.50 -15.27
C GLU A 563 -23.41 -7.49 -16.09
N ILE A 564 -22.30 -7.97 -15.53
CA ILE A 564 -21.33 -8.83 -16.21
C ILE A 564 -21.18 -10.18 -15.52
N LYS A 565 -20.66 -11.15 -16.26
CA LYS A 565 -20.21 -12.43 -15.75
C LYS A 565 -18.86 -12.81 -16.35
N LEU A 566 -17.97 -13.37 -15.54
CA LEU A 566 -16.72 -13.96 -16.01
C LEU A 566 -16.93 -15.45 -16.27
N TYR A 567 -16.39 -15.93 -17.38
CA TYR A 567 -16.39 -17.33 -17.77
C TYR A 567 -14.97 -17.77 -18.05
N TYR A 568 -14.58 -18.97 -17.59
CA TYR A 568 -13.25 -19.53 -17.84
C TYR A 568 -13.31 -20.87 -18.57
N HIS A 569 -12.32 -21.06 -19.45
CA HIS A 569 -12.06 -22.34 -20.10
C HIS A 569 -10.55 -22.50 -20.34
N SER A 570 -10.05 -23.73 -20.17
CA SER A 570 -8.61 -24.00 -20.15
C SER A 570 -7.92 -24.00 -21.52
N GLN A 571 -8.67 -24.06 -22.63
CA GLN A 571 -8.08 -24.29 -23.96
C GLN A 571 -8.67 -23.45 -25.10
N ASP A 572 -9.76 -22.71 -24.86
CA ASP A 572 -10.52 -21.99 -25.88
C ASP A 572 -11.30 -20.85 -25.23
N TRP A 573 -11.82 -19.91 -26.01
CA TRP A 573 -12.64 -18.82 -25.49
C TRP A 573 -13.86 -19.34 -24.73
N ALA A 574 -14.03 -18.83 -23.53
CA ALA A 574 -15.11 -19.24 -22.64
C ALA A 574 -16.43 -18.58 -23.03
N SER A 575 -17.50 -19.36 -22.94
CA SER A 575 -18.88 -18.94 -23.17
C SER A 575 -19.79 -19.59 -22.12
N PRO A 576 -21.02 -19.11 -21.93
CA PRO A 576 -21.96 -19.76 -21.01
C PRO A 576 -22.22 -21.25 -21.33
N ALA A 577 -21.95 -21.68 -22.57
CA ALA A 577 -22.21 -23.04 -23.02
C ALA A 577 -21.03 -24.02 -22.81
N ASN A 578 -19.78 -23.54 -22.74
CA ASN A 578 -18.58 -24.37 -22.63
C ASN A 578 -17.70 -24.06 -21.41
N ALA A 579 -18.03 -23.05 -20.60
CA ALA A 579 -17.19 -22.65 -19.47
C ALA A 579 -17.05 -23.77 -18.43
N PHE A 580 -15.83 -23.95 -17.95
CA PHE A 580 -15.52 -24.86 -16.83
C PHE A 580 -15.85 -24.23 -15.49
N ALA A 581 -15.75 -22.89 -15.41
CA ALA A 581 -16.05 -22.11 -14.22
C ALA A 581 -16.66 -20.75 -14.61
N GLN A 582 -17.46 -20.20 -13.71
CA GLN A 582 -18.02 -18.84 -13.85
C GLN A 582 -17.92 -18.09 -12.52
N SER A 583 -17.83 -16.76 -12.60
CA SER A 583 -17.68 -15.92 -11.41
C SER A 583 -18.85 -16.00 -10.44
N THR A 584 -18.65 -15.56 -9.21
CA THR A 584 -19.69 -15.15 -8.24
C THR A 584 -19.63 -13.63 -8.04
N GLY A 585 -20.69 -13.02 -7.50
CA GLY A 585 -20.77 -11.56 -7.32
C GLY A 585 -22.01 -10.89 -7.95
N LYS A 586 -22.08 -9.55 -7.89
CA LYS A 586 -23.22 -8.72 -8.32
C LYS A 586 -22.75 -7.57 -9.21
N GLY A 587 -23.53 -7.21 -10.23
CA GLY A 587 -23.17 -6.10 -11.12
C GLY A 587 -21.80 -6.31 -11.74
N THR A 588 -20.93 -5.31 -11.61
CA THR A 588 -19.55 -5.32 -12.08
C THR A 588 -18.56 -5.92 -11.09
N GLU A 589 -18.96 -6.15 -9.84
CA GLU A 589 -18.14 -6.81 -8.84
C GLU A 589 -18.27 -8.33 -8.98
N GLN A 590 -17.33 -8.94 -9.69
CA GLN A 590 -17.30 -10.37 -9.92
C GLN A 590 -15.96 -10.95 -9.48
N VAL A 591 -15.96 -12.16 -8.93
CA VAL A 591 -14.76 -12.92 -8.57
C VAL A 591 -14.86 -14.32 -9.17
N LEU A 592 -13.80 -14.72 -9.87
CA LEU A 592 -13.62 -16.06 -10.40
C LEU A 592 -12.33 -16.65 -9.83
N VAL A 593 -12.44 -17.83 -9.20
CA VAL A 593 -11.30 -18.55 -8.63
C VAL A 593 -11.18 -19.91 -9.30
N ILE A 594 -10.00 -20.23 -9.82
CA ILE A 594 -9.71 -21.48 -10.51
C ILE A 594 -8.35 -22.04 -10.06
N THR A 595 -8.16 -23.35 -10.14
CA THR A 595 -6.81 -23.94 -10.16
C THR A 595 -6.43 -24.27 -11.59
N ALA A 596 -5.37 -23.62 -12.07
CA ALA A 596 -4.86 -23.72 -13.43
C ALA A 596 -3.50 -24.41 -13.45
N ASN A 597 -3.24 -25.15 -14.53
CA ASN A 597 -1.93 -25.74 -14.80
C ASN A 597 -1.08 -24.84 -15.68
N LYS A 598 0.20 -25.17 -15.83
CA LYS A 598 1.11 -24.40 -16.68
C LYS A 598 0.57 -24.32 -18.11
N GLY A 599 0.65 -23.12 -18.68
CA GLY A 599 0.23 -22.85 -20.06
C GLY A 599 -0.78 -21.72 -20.17
N ARG A 600 -1.36 -21.57 -21.36
CA ARG A 600 -2.31 -20.51 -21.68
C ARG A 600 -3.73 -20.87 -21.30
N HIS A 601 -4.42 -19.92 -20.70
CA HIS A 601 -5.79 -20.02 -20.23
C HIS A 601 -6.65 -18.87 -20.75
N TYR A 602 -7.96 -19.06 -20.76
CA TYR A 602 -8.89 -18.14 -21.41
C TYR A 602 -10.03 -17.73 -20.48
N VAL A 603 -10.28 -16.43 -20.40
CA VAL A 603 -11.38 -15.84 -19.64
C VAL A 603 -12.20 -14.92 -20.55
N SER A 604 -13.50 -14.85 -20.34
CA SER A 604 -14.40 -13.99 -21.11
C SER A 604 -15.34 -13.25 -20.20
N VAL A 605 -15.54 -11.97 -20.49
CA VAL A 605 -16.45 -11.06 -19.78
C VAL A 605 -17.66 -10.85 -20.68
N ILE A 606 -18.82 -11.33 -20.24
CA ILE A 606 -20.05 -11.31 -21.05
C ILE A 606 -21.16 -10.66 -20.25
N ALA A 607 -21.88 -9.75 -20.90
CA ALA A 607 -23.05 -9.05 -20.37
C ALA A 607 -24.25 -9.15 -21.32
N GLN A 608 -25.46 -9.00 -20.78
CA GLN A 608 -26.67 -8.90 -21.60
C GLN A 608 -26.84 -7.50 -22.23
N GLN A 609 -26.28 -6.47 -21.58
CA GLN A 609 -26.27 -5.08 -22.04
C GLN A 609 -24.85 -4.54 -22.00
N ALA A 610 -24.59 -3.41 -22.66
CA ALA A 610 -23.26 -2.82 -22.66
C ALA A 610 -22.85 -2.37 -21.25
N TYR A 611 -21.66 -2.77 -20.82
CA TYR A 611 -21.00 -2.31 -19.60
C TYR A 611 -19.88 -1.33 -19.95
N GLN A 612 -19.53 -0.45 -19.00
CA GLN A 612 -18.54 0.60 -19.21
C GLN A 612 -17.67 0.85 -17.98
N GLY A 613 -16.39 1.16 -18.22
CA GLY A 613 -15.46 1.61 -17.20
C GLY A 613 -15.15 0.57 -16.12
N VAL A 614 -15.25 -0.72 -16.44
CA VAL A 614 -15.00 -1.81 -15.50
C VAL A 614 -13.49 -2.08 -15.43
N SER A 615 -12.96 -2.21 -14.22
CA SER A 615 -11.59 -2.64 -13.95
C SER A 615 -11.58 -4.17 -13.84
N ILE A 616 -10.68 -4.84 -14.55
CA ILE A 616 -10.43 -6.29 -14.47
C ILE A 616 -8.98 -6.52 -14.08
N ALA A 617 -8.74 -7.45 -13.15
CA ALA A 617 -7.39 -7.85 -12.77
C ALA A 617 -7.34 -9.36 -12.63
N MET A 618 -6.15 -9.92 -12.87
CA MET A 618 -5.84 -11.29 -12.49
C MET A 618 -4.71 -11.31 -11.46
N GLY A 619 -4.79 -12.21 -10.49
CA GLY A 619 -3.73 -12.48 -9.52
C GLY A 619 -3.57 -13.97 -9.33
N SER A 620 -2.45 -14.41 -8.77
CA SER A 620 -2.23 -15.84 -8.56
C SER A 620 -1.46 -16.17 -7.28
N HIS A 621 -1.68 -17.38 -6.79
CA HIS A 621 -0.97 -18.00 -5.68
C HIS A 621 -0.60 -19.43 -6.04
N SER A 622 0.42 -19.99 -5.38
CA SER A 622 0.67 -21.43 -5.42
C SER A 622 -0.53 -22.18 -4.85
N ALA A 623 -1.09 -23.17 -5.56
CA ALA A 623 -2.15 -24.04 -5.02
C ALA A 623 -1.59 -25.17 -4.13
N GLN A 624 -0.27 -25.37 -4.14
CA GLN A 624 0.43 -26.30 -3.24
C GLN A 624 0.70 -25.71 -1.86
N LYS A 625 0.18 -24.50 -1.61
CA LYS A 625 0.50 -23.73 -0.43
C LYS A 625 -0.34 -24.19 0.75
N GLU A 626 0.34 -24.62 1.81
CA GLU A 626 -0.23 -24.72 3.15
C GLU A 626 -0.74 -23.32 3.52
N TYR A 627 -2.05 -23.18 3.59
CA TYR A 627 -2.67 -21.96 4.09
C TYR A 627 -2.15 -21.74 5.51
N THR A 628 -1.95 -20.47 5.88
CA THR A 628 -1.62 -20.01 7.23
C THR A 628 -2.76 -20.24 8.25
N GLU A 629 -3.82 -20.94 7.85
CA GLU A 629 -4.74 -21.58 8.79
C GLU A 629 -4.11 -22.92 9.17
N GLU A 630 -3.84 -23.14 10.46
CA GLU A 630 -3.55 -24.47 11.02
C GLU A 630 -4.33 -25.52 10.23
N PRO A 631 -3.67 -26.44 9.49
CA PRO A 631 -4.37 -27.35 8.60
C PRO A 631 -5.40 -28.08 9.44
N THR A 632 -6.68 -27.82 9.16
CA THR A 632 -7.79 -28.27 10.00
C THR A 632 -7.51 -29.74 10.35
N PRO A 633 -7.34 -30.10 11.63
CA PRO A 633 -6.91 -31.43 11.99
C PRO A 633 -7.86 -32.48 11.41
N ILE A 634 -7.31 -33.53 10.80
CA ILE A 634 -8.12 -34.70 10.40
C ILE A 634 -7.98 -35.74 11.50
N VAL A 635 -9.05 -36.49 11.76
CA VAL A 635 -9.03 -37.55 12.79
C VAL A 635 -8.06 -38.64 12.36
N ASP A 636 -7.23 -39.17 13.28
CA ASP A 636 -6.39 -40.34 13.00
C ASP A 636 -7.27 -41.58 12.83
N GLN A 637 -7.63 -41.86 11.59
CA GLN A 637 -8.55 -42.93 11.23
C GLN A 637 -7.86 -44.30 11.33
N CYS A 638 -6.52 -44.34 11.30
CA CYS A 638 -5.73 -45.56 11.40
C CYS A 638 -5.77 -46.20 12.79
N LEU A 639 -6.17 -45.45 13.83
CA LEU A 639 -6.39 -46.01 15.17
C LEU A 639 -7.66 -46.86 15.28
N SER A 640 -8.61 -46.68 14.37
CA SER A 640 -9.97 -47.25 14.51
C SER A 640 -10.53 -47.93 13.25
N GLN A 641 -9.87 -47.80 12.10
CA GLN A 641 -10.23 -48.51 10.86
C GLN A 641 -9.01 -49.22 10.26
N PRO A 642 -9.23 -50.35 9.56
CA PRO A 642 -8.17 -51.01 8.83
C PRO A 642 -7.67 -50.14 7.67
N GLU A 643 -6.40 -50.32 7.33
CA GLU A 643 -5.77 -49.70 6.17
C GLU A 643 -6.50 -50.07 4.86
N SER A 644 -6.61 -49.10 3.95
CA SER A 644 -7.20 -49.25 2.63
C SER A 644 -6.26 -48.69 1.56
N SER A 645 -5.97 -49.52 0.56
CA SER A 645 -5.17 -49.11 -0.60
C SER A 645 -6.03 -48.76 -1.81
N VAL A 646 -7.35 -49.00 -1.77
CA VAL A 646 -8.27 -48.72 -2.90
C VAL A 646 -9.66 -48.37 -2.38
N GLN A 647 -10.10 -47.10 -2.46
CA GLN A 647 -11.42 -46.70 -1.96
C GLN A 647 -11.95 -45.37 -2.52
N GLU A 648 -13.27 -45.21 -2.59
CA GLU A 648 -13.91 -43.90 -2.78
C GLU A 648 -13.78 -43.02 -1.52
N LEU A 649 -13.28 -41.79 -1.67
CA LEU A 649 -13.32 -40.79 -0.61
C LEU A 649 -14.66 -40.07 -0.62
N LYS A 650 -15.36 -40.11 0.51
CA LYS A 650 -16.54 -39.29 0.75
C LYS A 650 -16.11 -37.99 1.43
N SER A 651 -16.75 -36.89 1.06
CA SER A 651 -16.47 -35.59 1.66
C SER A 651 -16.56 -35.66 3.20
N ALA A 652 -15.59 -35.06 3.88
CA ALA A 652 -15.47 -35.04 5.34
C ALA A 652 -15.42 -36.42 6.01
N SER A 653 -15.00 -37.46 5.28
CA SER A 653 -14.85 -38.83 5.80
C SER A 653 -13.40 -39.30 5.64
N PRO A 654 -12.60 -39.30 6.71
CA PRO A 654 -11.20 -39.72 6.64
C PRO A 654 -11.07 -41.24 6.41
N VAL A 655 -9.95 -41.65 5.82
CA VAL A 655 -9.63 -43.05 5.48
C VAL A 655 -8.16 -43.33 5.83
N CYS A 656 -7.89 -44.48 6.44
CA CYS A 656 -6.53 -44.93 6.71
C CYS A 656 -5.87 -45.45 5.43
N ILE A 657 -4.71 -44.91 5.05
CA ILE A 657 -3.98 -45.28 3.82
C ILE A 657 -3.20 -46.58 4.05
N GLY A 658 -3.37 -47.54 3.13
CA GLY A 658 -2.62 -48.80 3.13
C GLY A 658 -1.60 -48.92 1.99
N GLY A 659 -0.36 -49.27 2.35
CA GLY A 659 0.74 -49.57 1.43
C GLY A 659 1.38 -48.34 0.75
N ASP A 660 2.45 -48.59 0.00
CA ASP A 660 3.23 -47.53 -0.69
C ASP A 660 2.50 -46.91 -1.90
N TYR A 661 1.45 -47.58 -2.41
CA TYR A 661 0.64 -47.09 -3.52
C TYR A 661 -0.83 -47.31 -3.18
N ALA A 662 -1.52 -46.24 -2.83
CA ALA A 662 -2.94 -46.26 -2.53
C ALA A 662 -3.73 -45.38 -3.52
N TYR A 663 -4.84 -45.91 -4.01
CA TYR A 663 -5.63 -45.37 -5.11
C TYR A 663 -7.02 -44.99 -4.62
N PHE A 664 -7.35 -43.71 -4.69
CA PHE A 664 -8.65 -43.22 -4.26
C PHE A 664 -9.37 -42.48 -5.38
N TRP A 665 -10.68 -42.28 -5.22
CA TRP A 665 -11.45 -41.45 -6.15
C TRP A 665 -12.56 -40.70 -5.43
N VAL A 666 -12.95 -39.56 -5.98
CA VAL A 666 -13.95 -38.66 -5.41
C VAL A 666 -14.75 -38.00 -6.53
N GLN A 667 -16.05 -37.82 -6.33
CA GLN A 667 -16.92 -37.18 -7.31
C GLN A 667 -17.11 -35.70 -7.00
N ILE A 668 -16.83 -34.84 -7.98
CA ILE A 668 -17.21 -33.43 -7.95
C ILE A 668 -18.66 -33.31 -8.44
N PRO A 669 -19.62 -32.91 -7.59
CA PRO A 669 -21.04 -33.05 -7.89
C PRO A 669 -21.60 -31.94 -8.79
N LYS A 670 -20.96 -30.76 -8.82
CA LYS A 670 -21.43 -29.58 -9.57
C LYS A 670 -20.30 -28.58 -9.83
N ALA A 671 -20.51 -27.66 -10.77
CA ALA A 671 -19.58 -26.58 -11.06
C ALA A 671 -19.38 -25.65 -9.85
N ASN A 672 -18.29 -24.88 -9.84
CA ASN A 672 -17.88 -24.01 -8.74
C ASN A 672 -17.74 -24.74 -7.39
N SER A 673 -17.36 -26.02 -7.42
CA SER A 673 -16.97 -26.74 -6.20
C SER A 673 -15.50 -26.42 -5.85
N LYS A 674 -15.11 -26.67 -4.61
CA LYS A 674 -13.72 -26.72 -4.14
C LYS A 674 -13.45 -28.14 -3.64
N LEU A 675 -12.35 -28.76 -4.06
CA LEU A 675 -11.86 -30.04 -3.53
C LEU A 675 -10.60 -29.78 -2.70
N GLU A 676 -10.63 -30.17 -1.43
CA GLU A 676 -9.48 -30.15 -0.55
C GLU A 676 -9.10 -31.58 -0.18
N LEU A 677 -7.82 -31.91 -0.33
CA LEU A 677 -7.25 -33.20 0.05
C LEU A 677 -6.21 -32.96 1.13
N ARG A 678 -6.34 -33.70 2.22
CA ARG A 678 -5.45 -33.61 3.38
C ARG A 678 -4.91 -34.98 3.73
N THR A 679 -3.63 -35.04 4.06
CA THR A 679 -3.08 -36.17 4.83
C THR A 679 -2.44 -35.68 6.10
N GLN A 680 -2.52 -36.48 7.17
CA GLN A 680 -1.86 -36.25 8.46
C GLN A 680 -1.57 -37.60 9.13
N HIS A 681 -0.91 -37.55 10.29
CA HIS A 681 -0.53 -38.69 11.13
C HIS A 681 0.49 -39.62 10.49
N GLY A 682 0.82 -40.69 11.21
CA GLY A 682 1.73 -41.72 10.75
C GLY A 682 3.20 -41.31 10.71
N GLU A 683 4.03 -42.23 10.23
CA GLU A 683 5.46 -42.06 10.04
C GLU A 683 5.81 -42.15 8.55
N GLY A 684 6.95 -41.57 8.14
CA GLY A 684 7.42 -41.59 6.74
C GLY A 684 7.03 -40.34 5.94
N ASN A 685 6.93 -40.51 4.61
CA ASN A 685 6.63 -39.45 3.66
C ASN A 685 5.57 -39.95 2.65
N THR A 686 4.57 -39.12 2.34
CA THR A 686 3.46 -39.49 1.42
C THR A 686 3.24 -38.41 0.38
N ASP A 687 3.41 -38.70 -0.91
CA ASP A 687 3.05 -37.77 -1.97
C ASP A 687 1.60 -37.97 -2.41
N LEU A 688 0.88 -36.89 -2.73
CA LEU A 688 -0.43 -36.93 -3.38
C LEU A 688 -0.31 -36.55 -4.85
N PHE A 689 -0.94 -37.33 -5.72
CA PHE A 689 -1.12 -37.02 -7.14
C PHE A 689 -2.59 -37.13 -7.49
N VAL A 690 -3.13 -36.19 -8.25
CA VAL A 690 -4.57 -36.09 -8.53
C VAL A 690 -4.81 -35.77 -9.99
N ALA A 691 -5.80 -36.41 -10.62
CA ALA A 691 -6.20 -36.13 -11.99
C ALA A 691 -7.66 -36.57 -12.27
N PRO A 692 -8.31 -36.06 -13.34
CA PRO A 692 -9.60 -36.59 -13.82
C PRO A 692 -9.47 -37.98 -14.51
N TYR A 693 -8.28 -38.57 -14.43
CA TYR A 693 -7.90 -39.91 -14.86
C TYR A 693 -6.97 -40.49 -13.79
N TRP A 694 -6.71 -41.80 -13.78
CA TRP A 694 -5.80 -42.40 -12.80
C TRP A 694 -4.37 -41.81 -12.89
N PRO A 695 -3.89 -41.11 -11.86
CA PRO A 695 -2.58 -40.47 -11.90
C PRO A 695 -1.44 -41.45 -11.64
N THR A 696 -0.25 -41.08 -12.10
CA THR A 696 1.03 -41.71 -11.76
C THR A 696 2.01 -40.64 -11.28
N PRO A 697 3.14 -41.00 -10.64
CA PRO A 697 4.14 -40.02 -10.24
C PRO A 697 4.74 -39.20 -11.39
N ASN A 698 4.60 -39.68 -12.64
CA ASN A 698 5.10 -39.01 -13.84
C ASN A 698 3.98 -38.40 -14.71
N GLN A 699 2.71 -38.62 -14.35
CA GLN A 699 1.55 -38.18 -15.14
C GLN A 699 0.38 -37.92 -14.20
N PHE A 700 0.14 -36.65 -13.90
CA PHE A 700 -0.90 -36.18 -13.00
C PHE A 700 -1.38 -34.79 -13.44
N ALA A 701 -2.52 -34.34 -12.90
CA ALA A 701 -3.02 -32.98 -13.14
C ALA A 701 -2.61 -32.03 -12.01
N PHE A 702 -2.62 -32.50 -10.76
CA PHE A 702 -2.22 -31.76 -9.57
C PHE A 702 -1.42 -32.66 -8.64
N SER A 703 -0.54 -32.10 -7.82
CA SER A 703 0.22 -32.89 -6.82
C SER A 703 0.59 -32.09 -5.58
N SER A 704 0.85 -32.80 -4.48
CA SER A 704 1.45 -32.28 -3.25
C SER A 704 2.53 -33.27 -2.80
N SER A 705 3.79 -32.88 -2.81
CA SER A 705 4.95 -33.77 -2.62
C SER A 705 6.03 -33.17 -1.71
N ASN A 706 5.63 -32.31 -0.77
CA ASN A 706 6.53 -31.78 0.27
C ASN A 706 6.97 -32.94 1.18
N GLU A 707 7.97 -32.74 2.04
CA GLU A 707 8.42 -33.80 2.98
C GLU A 707 7.35 -34.12 4.06
N GLY A 708 7.39 -35.33 4.62
CA GLY A 708 6.51 -35.78 5.70
C GLY A 708 5.11 -36.26 5.27
N ASN A 709 4.24 -36.53 6.23
CA ASN A 709 2.89 -37.04 5.96
C ASN A 709 1.79 -35.99 6.03
N GLN A 710 2.13 -34.76 6.41
CA GLN A 710 1.21 -33.64 6.31
C GLN A 710 1.20 -33.18 4.85
N LYS A 711 0.06 -33.38 4.19
CA LYS A 711 -0.15 -32.91 2.82
C LYS A 711 -1.43 -32.12 2.78
N TYR A 712 -1.41 -31.07 2.00
CA TYR A 712 -2.58 -30.33 1.61
C TYR A 712 -2.53 -30.11 0.10
N LEU A 713 -3.66 -30.32 -0.55
CA LEU A 713 -3.86 -30.00 -1.95
C LEU A 713 -5.27 -29.45 -2.14
N ARG A 714 -5.36 -28.23 -2.68
CA ARG A 714 -6.62 -27.55 -2.97
C ARG A 714 -6.80 -27.41 -4.48
N ILE A 715 -7.98 -27.78 -4.96
CA ILE A 715 -8.39 -27.63 -6.35
C ILE A 715 -9.69 -26.82 -6.39
N ASP A 716 -9.60 -25.58 -6.84
CA ASP A 716 -10.71 -24.64 -6.98
C ASP A 716 -11.35 -24.75 -8.37
N SER A 717 -12.68 -24.82 -8.38
CA SER A 717 -13.50 -24.97 -9.58
C SER A 717 -13.08 -26.14 -10.50
N PRO A 718 -12.84 -27.36 -9.99
CA PRO A 718 -12.56 -28.50 -10.84
C PRO A 718 -13.77 -28.79 -11.75
N PRO A 719 -13.57 -29.20 -13.01
CA PRO A 719 -14.63 -29.75 -13.86
C PRO A 719 -15.49 -30.79 -13.14
N VAL A 720 -16.80 -30.78 -13.38
CA VAL A 720 -17.73 -31.78 -12.83
C VAL A 720 -17.34 -33.17 -13.33
N GLY A 721 -17.22 -34.12 -12.41
CA GLY A 721 -16.85 -35.49 -12.76
C GLY A 721 -16.04 -36.18 -11.67
N TRP A 722 -15.41 -37.28 -12.05
CA TRP A 722 -14.56 -38.07 -11.16
C TRP A 722 -13.13 -37.55 -11.16
N TYR A 723 -12.57 -37.47 -9.96
CA TYR A 723 -11.14 -37.27 -9.73
C TYR A 723 -10.56 -38.50 -9.08
N PHE A 724 -9.39 -38.89 -9.53
CA PHE A 724 -8.63 -40.03 -9.07
C PHE A 724 -7.36 -39.54 -8.40
N ILE A 725 -7.00 -40.19 -7.31
CA ILE A 725 -5.96 -39.78 -6.38
C ILE A 725 -5.02 -40.96 -6.19
N LEU A 726 -3.73 -40.72 -6.30
CA LEU A 726 -2.68 -41.64 -5.88
C LEU A 726 -1.99 -41.04 -4.66
N ALA A 727 -2.04 -41.74 -3.53
CA ALA A 727 -1.18 -41.49 -2.39
C ALA A 727 0.01 -42.45 -2.47
N LYS A 728 1.23 -41.90 -2.59
CA LYS A 728 2.46 -42.67 -2.75
C LYS A 728 3.35 -42.54 -1.51
N GLY A 729 3.57 -43.65 -0.82
CA GLY A 729 4.55 -43.76 0.25
C GLY A 729 5.99 -43.90 -0.28
N HIS A 730 6.98 -43.58 0.57
CA HIS A 730 8.41 -43.73 0.29
C HIS A 730 9.00 -44.91 1.08
N GLY A 731 8.33 -46.07 1.10
CA GLY A 731 8.83 -47.36 1.61
C GLY A 731 8.76 -47.55 3.13
N ASN A 732 8.64 -46.46 3.89
CA ASN A 732 8.57 -46.47 5.36
C ASN A 732 7.25 -45.87 5.88
N THR A 733 6.31 -45.62 4.99
CA THR A 733 5.11 -44.85 5.28
C THR A 733 4.04 -45.75 5.90
N ARG A 734 3.57 -45.39 7.10
CA ARG A 734 2.54 -46.16 7.83
C ARG A 734 1.68 -45.27 8.71
N GLY A 735 0.42 -45.66 8.91
CA GLY A 735 -0.50 -44.95 9.81
C GLY A 735 -0.93 -43.56 9.32
N VAL A 736 -0.86 -43.32 8.01
CA VAL A 736 -1.24 -42.03 7.42
C VAL A 736 -2.74 -42.03 7.13
N THR A 737 -3.43 -40.98 7.52
CA THR A 737 -4.84 -40.78 7.20
C THR A 737 -4.98 -39.80 6.03
N ILE A 738 -5.91 -40.05 5.11
CA ILE A 738 -6.33 -39.12 4.05
C ILE A 738 -7.78 -38.68 4.26
N GLN A 739 -8.10 -37.43 3.97
CA GLN A 739 -9.47 -36.93 3.90
C GLN A 739 -9.66 -36.06 2.66
N ALA A 740 -10.82 -36.19 2.01
CA ALA A 740 -11.29 -35.27 0.99
C ALA A 740 -12.43 -34.42 1.55
N ASP A 741 -12.48 -33.15 1.20
CA ASP A 741 -13.57 -32.23 1.54
C ASP A 741 -14.02 -31.49 0.29
N ILE A 742 -15.34 -31.47 0.07
CA ILE A 742 -15.96 -30.84 -1.08
C ILE A 742 -16.89 -29.76 -0.55
N SER A 743 -16.61 -28.51 -0.92
CA SER A 743 -17.47 -27.37 -0.61
C SER A 743 -17.85 -26.62 -1.88
N THR A 744 -18.78 -25.67 -1.77
CA THR A 744 -19.06 -24.72 -2.86
C THR A 744 -18.19 -23.48 -2.66
N ILE A 745 -17.64 -22.92 -3.73
CA ILE A 745 -17.01 -21.59 -3.72
C ILE A 745 -18.16 -20.58 -3.75
N ASN A 746 -18.31 -19.83 -2.66
CA ASN A 746 -19.37 -18.82 -2.52
C ASN A 746 -18.96 -17.50 -3.17
#